data_AF-A0A7Y0HP19-F1
#
_entry.id   AF-A0A7Y0HP19-F1
#
_cell.length_a   1.000
_cell.length_b   1.000
_cell.length_c   1.000
_cell.angle_alpha   90.00
_cell.angle_beta   90.00
_cell.angle_gamma   90.00
#
_symmetry.space_group_name_H-M   'P 1'
#
loop_
_entity.id
_entity.type
_entity.pdbx_description
1 polymer ?
#
loop_
_entity_poly.entity_id
_entity_poly.type
_entity_poly.pdbx_seq_one_letter_code
_entity_poly.pdbx_strand_id
1 'polypeptide(L)'
;MDILPIRPQIKEGESLSGYLMRSANLLYIDPKDLLKQICYEFNFHYSFSNMVGRHSYYVIAFRLDTLPFRFLNKDGFCYILNKFQEKVEGMTFANIFYKLGYVHDMNPNEYGCVLSNKLVGNFRRFCPKCLNEEGIYKLLWQVREIDICDKHKLRLQDTCPKCKSKQKYYSIELSENRCCKCGEDLGKIKQCEEVRYENIETQLGYYNDWLCMLNPKIIINNPIYGLTNEQSLAAKCMYVAQNQKAYFNSWENDILSKAITRNLAYIFNEKKKKHLVTLNTIFTTVRKKRISLEDFSRVKVPQSYINSLKKKDKVVDRIDANTVCLSPWCKYYGKNLAIKEFDGYSYKRRQRFNQYVCMGCYIVYEFNQVNKCWQTIDSKFFDNITKVKELFLQNMSIGQIAEKLSIHFYLINKIRGYLLNMSLLPDEYKGDSMNIPDNIVEQFRYLLSMKGEIRKLGKLVYGWNSLQYYYYYWLPQVRELFYFDKSILNNRVSNVKVYKNQGTDWNKELEIAIDYLWKNNININQLNICKTGVITLHYYKVNGMEGFVAKVRKLQQYMRRLEYNINMKIQISSYIESINCTRLTLKKLCSDLKISLDNPKNSRVGLKKWIINQIDQYNNKRKFTIQYQHKKQIEDIIVESFKNGIRESIRSISLKLSKGEHYIERSPELLEFTRNIINQYYS
;
A
#
# COMPACT_ATOMS: atom_id res chain seq x y z
N MET A 1 12.53 18.86 -19.64
CA MET A 1 12.09 18.16 -20.86
C MET A 1 10.68 17.66 -20.64
N ASP A 2 9.79 17.82 -21.64
CA ASP A 2 8.47 17.19 -21.61
C ASP A 2 8.64 15.67 -21.72
N ILE A 3 8.31 14.94 -20.65
CA ILE A 3 8.50 13.49 -20.55
C ILE A 3 7.50 12.73 -21.45
N LEU A 4 6.39 13.36 -21.82
CA LEU A 4 5.33 12.75 -22.62
C LEU A 4 4.91 13.68 -23.77
N PRO A 5 5.76 13.87 -24.80
CA PRO A 5 5.46 14.82 -25.88
C PRO A 5 4.26 14.38 -26.73
N ILE A 6 4.00 13.06 -26.82
CA ILE A 6 2.82 12.50 -27.48
C ILE A 6 1.82 12.02 -26.43
N ARG A 7 0.61 12.61 -26.46
CA ARG A 7 -0.45 12.38 -25.49
C ARG A 7 -1.70 11.85 -26.21
N PRO A 8 -1.88 10.53 -26.32
CA PRO A 8 -3.04 9.99 -27.02
C PRO A 8 -4.35 10.42 -26.36
N GLN A 9 -5.46 10.36 -27.11
CA GLN A 9 -6.78 10.57 -26.52
C GLN A 9 -7.10 9.42 -25.54
N ILE A 10 -7.59 9.79 -24.35
CA ILE A 10 -8.12 8.84 -23.36
C ILE A 10 -9.37 8.22 -23.95
N LYS A 11 -9.44 6.88 -23.97
CA LYS A 11 -10.64 6.16 -24.41
C LYS A 11 -11.55 5.82 -23.24
N GLU A 12 -12.82 5.58 -23.52
CA GLU A 12 -13.81 5.32 -22.49
C GLU A 12 -13.49 4.03 -21.70
N GLY A 13 -13.47 4.16 -20.37
CA GLY A 13 -13.20 3.05 -19.45
C GLY A 13 -11.74 2.55 -19.47
N GLU A 14 -10.84 3.19 -20.22
CA GLU A 14 -9.42 2.87 -20.26
C GLU A 14 -8.78 3.01 -18.87
N SER A 15 -7.93 2.05 -18.49
CA SER A 15 -7.16 2.18 -17.25
C SER A 15 -5.92 3.07 -17.45
N LEU A 16 -5.47 3.74 -16.39
CA LEU A 16 -4.32 4.63 -16.42
C LEU A 16 -3.05 3.90 -16.90
N SER A 17 -2.80 2.68 -16.43
CA SER A 17 -1.68 1.88 -16.91
C SER A 17 -1.83 1.46 -18.38
N GLY A 18 -3.05 1.23 -18.87
CA GLY A 18 -3.34 1.00 -20.30
C GLY A 18 -2.98 2.22 -21.15
N TYR A 19 -3.39 3.41 -20.69
CA TYR A 19 -3.06 4.69 -21.30
C TYR A 19 -1.54 4.92 -21.37
N LEU A 20 -0.82 4.63 -20.29
CA LEU A 20 0.64 4.77 -20.24
C LEU A 20 1.35 3.78 -21.17
N MET A 21 0.86 2.54 -21.28
CA MET A 21 1.39 1.58 -22.27
C MET A 21 1.21 2.08 -23.70
N ARG A 22 0.01 2.56 -24.06
CA ARG A 22 -0.22 3.17 -25.38
C ARG A 22 0.66 4.37 -25.64
N SER A 23 0.84 5.24 -24.64
CA SER A 23 1.70 6.42 -24.77
C SER A 23 3.17 6.03 -24.97
N ALA A 24 3.65 5.03 -24.24
CA ALA A 24 5.01 4.51 -24.41
C ALA A 24 5.24 3.90 -25.80
N ASN A 25 4.26 3.13 -26.30
CA ASN A 25 4.31 2.55 -27.64
C ASN A 25 4.39 3.63 -28.73
N LEU A 26 3.59 4.70 -28.62
CA LEU A 26 3.64 5.83 -29.56
C LEU A 26 4.98 6.59 -29.52
N LEU A 27 5.67 6.57 -28.39
CA LEU A 27 6.99 7.18 -28.21
C LEU A 27 8.14 6.24 -28.56
N TYR A 28 7.86 4.97 -28.90
CA TYR A 28 8.87 3.92 -29.10
C TYR A 28 9.80 3.74 -27.88
N ILE A 29 9.25 3.86 -26.66
CA ILE A 29 9.96 3.69 -25.39
C ILE A 29 9.42 2.44 -24.68
N ASP A 30 10.27 1.69 -23.97
CA ASP A 30 9.79 0.61 -23.10
C ASP A 30 8.80 1.20 -22.06
N PRO A 31 7.57 0.70 -21.96
CA PRO A 31 6.59 1.22 -21.01
C PRO A 31 7.08 1.16 -19.56
N LYS A 32 8.01 0.26 -19.21
CA LYS A 32 8.65 0.23 -17.89
C LYS A 32 9.58 1.40 -17.68
N ASP A 33 10.31 1.82 -18.71
CA ASP A 33 11.20 2.98 -18.64
C ASP A 33 10.38 4.28 -18.53
N LEU A 34 9.27 4.40 -19.28
CA LEU A 34 8.35 5.52 -19.11
C LEU A 34 7.77 5.55 -17.70
N LEU A 35 7.27 4.42 -17.21
CA LEU A 35 6.71 4.31 -15.86
C LEU A 35 7.76 4.64 -14.79
N LYS A 36 8.99 4.16 -14.98
CA LYS A 36 10.11 4.47 -14.09
C LYS A 36 10.42 5.96 -14.07
N GLN A 37 10.41 6.62 -15.23
CA GLN A 37 10.65 8.05 -15.33
C GLN A 37 9.55 8.86 -14.63
N ILE A 38 8.27 8.53 -14.89
CA ILE A 38 7.13 9.14 -14.20
C ILE A 38 7.26 8.97 -12.68
N CYS A 39 7.52 7.75 -12.21
CA CYS A 39 7.67 7.51 -10.79
C CYS A 39 8.92 8.17 -10.20
N TYR A 40 9.96 8.41 -10.98
CA TYR A 40 11.15 9.10 -10.49
C TYR A 40 10.87 10.59 -10.27
N GLU A 41 10.27 11.22 -11.25
CA GLU A 41 10.10 12.68 -11.31
C GLU A 41 8.99 13.18 -10.38
N PHE A 42 7.93 12.38 -10.15
CA PHE A 42 6.74 12.85 -9.42
C PHE A 42 6.51 12.16 -8.09
N ASN A 43 7.36 11.27 -7.61
CA ASN A 43 7.00 10.50 -6.42
C ASN A 43 7.20 11.30 -5.11
N PHE A 44 6.14 11.41 -4.31
CA PHE A 44 6.10 12.12 -3.02
C PHE A 44 6.79 11.34 -1.89
N HIS A 45 6.89 10.01 -2.01
CA HIS A 45 7.37 9.13 -0.95
C HIS A 45 8.63 8.39 -1.38
N TYR A 46 9.79 8.78 -0.84
CA TYR A 46 11.10 8.12 -1.02
C TYR A 46 11.09 6.59 -0.83
N SER A 47 10.07 6.04 -0.14
CA SER A 47 9.78 4.60 -0.04
C SER A 47 9.71 3.87 -1.40
N PHE A 48 9.45 4.57 -2.50
CA PHE A 48 9.37 3.96 -3.82
C PHE A 48 10.73 3.54 -4.39
N SER A 49 11.82 4.18 -3.98
CA SER A 49 13.18 3.71 -4.32
C SER A 49 13.46 2.30 -3.79
N ASN A 50 12.88 1.96 -2.63
CA ASN A 50 12.87 0.59 -2.09
C ASN A 50 11.93 -0.34 -2.89
N MET A 51 10.88 0.21 -3.53
CA MET A 51 9.94 -0.57 -4.34
C MET A 51 10.47 -0.94 -5.71
N VAL A 52 11.10 -0.04 -6.47
CA VAL A 52 11.60 -0.37 -7.83
C VAL A 52 12.69 -1.45 -7.78
N GLY A 53 13.40 -1.58 -6.65
CA GLY A 53 14.36 -2.66 -6.41
C GLY A 53 13.80 -3.96 -5.81
N ARG A 54 12.55 -3.98 -5.29
CA ARG A 54 11.95 -5.14 -4.60
C ARG A 54 10.61 -5.62 -5.19
N HIS A 55 9.87 -4.74 -5.83
CA HIS A 55 8.57 -4.99 -6.44
C HIS A 55 8.69 -4.86 -7.95
N SER A 56 8.02 -5.77 -8.64
CA SER A 56 7.89 -5.74 -10.08
C SER A 56 7.08 -4.53 -10.55
N TYR A 57 7.35 -4.07 -11.77
CA TYR A 57 6.60 -2.99 -12.43
C TYR A 57 5.08 -3.25 -12.51
N TYR A 58 4.65 -4.51 -12.50
CA TYR A 58 3.22 -4.84 -12.46
C TYR A 58 2.53 -4.37 -11.18
N VAL A 59 3.20 -4.41 -10.02
CA VAL A 59 2.64 -3.92 -8.75
C VAL A 59 2.47 -2.40 -8.79
N ILE A 60 3.42 -1.70 -9.42
CA ILE A 60 3.38 -0.25 -9.57
C ILE A 60 2.23 0.15 -10.48
N ALA A 61 2.13 -0.47 -11.66
CA ALA A 61 1.07 -0.20 -12.62
C ALA A 61 -0.32 -0.48 -12.02
N PHE A 62 -0.46 -1.58 -11.26
CA PHE A 62 -1.68 -1.87 -10.53
C PHE A 62 -2.01 -0.77 -9.50
N ARG A 63 -1.02 -0.28 -8.75
CA ARG A 63 -1.24 0.82 -7.80
C ARG A 63 -1.66 2.11 -8.49
N LEU A 64 -1.14 2.40 -9.69
CA LEU A 64 -1.57 3.54 -10.52
C LEU A 64 -3.03 3.45 -10.90
N ASP A 65 -3.49 2.27 -11.30
CA ASP A 65 -4.91 2.06 -11.59
C ASP A 65 -5.78 2.14 -10.32
N THR A 66 -5.22 2.02 -9.10
CA THR A 66 -6.02 2.11 -7.87
C THR A 66 -6.15 3.52 -7.31
N LEU A 67 -5.02 4.21 -7.03
CA LEU A 67 -5.01 5.52 -6.37
C LEU A 67 -3.69 6.24 -6.67
N PRO A 68 -3.53 6.85 -7.86
CA PRO A 68 -2.23 7.31 -8.36
C PRO A 68 -1.60 8.39 -7.48
N PHE A 69 -2.40 9.33 -6.99
CA PHE A 69 -1.93 10.51 -6.24
C PHE A 69 -1.57 10.22 -4.79
N ARG A 70 -1.71 8.97 -4.33
CA ARG A 70 -1.17 8.58 -3.02
C ARG A 70 0.35 8.52 -3.02
N PHE A 71 0.93 8.27 -4.20
CA PHE A 71 2.37 8.10 -4.38
C PHE A 71 2.95 9.03 -5.45
N LEU A 72 2.13 9.57 -6.35
CA LEU A 72 2.56 10.63 -7.27
C LEU A 72 2.10 12.02 -6.81
N ASN A 73 2.94 13.01 -7.04
CA ASN A 73 2.64 14.42 -6.98
C ASN A 73 1.54 14.70 -8.00
N LYS A 74 0.38 15.11 -7.48
CA LYS A 74 -0.83 15.32 -8.25
C LYS A 74 -0.62 16.30 -9.38
N ASP A 75 -0.11 17.49 -9.07
CA ASP A 75 -0.03 18.60 -10.01
C ASP A 75 0.98 18.32 -11.12
N GLY A 76 2.16 17.81 -10.76
CA GLY A 76 3.19 17.44 -11.72
C GLY A 76 2.79 16.27 -12.62
N PHE A 77 2.08 15.26 -12.08
CA PHE A 77 1.61 14.15 -12.90
C PHE A 77 0.48 14.58 -13.85
N CYS A 78 -0.48 15.39 -13.38
CA CYS A 78 -1.52 15.97 -14.23
C CYS A 78 -0.94 16.85 -15.34
N TYR A 79 0.09 17.65 -15.01
CA TYR A 79 0.81 18.50 -15.95
C TYR A 79 1.44 17.70 -17.09
N ILE A 80 2.15 16.60 -16.80
CA ILE A 80 2.73 15.74 -17.85
C ILE A 80 1.67 15.18 -18.77
N LEU A 81 0.60 14.64 -18.19
CA LEU A 81 -0.48 14.06 -18.99
C LEU A 81 -1.23 15.13 -19.78
N ASN A 82 -1.06 16.41 -19.44
CA ASN A 82 -1.87 17.52 -19.91
C ASN A 82 -3.37 17.21 -19.74
N LYS A 83 -3.73 16.78 -18.53
CA LYS A 83 -5.09 16.41 -18.14
C LYS A 83 -5.40 16.95 -16.75
N PHE A 84 -6.66 17.34 -16.56
CA PHE A 84 -7.19 17.63 -15.23
C PHE A 84 -7.22 16.37 -14.36
N GLN A 85 -7.15 16.56 -13.04
CA GLN A 85 -7.13 15.51 -12.03
C GLN A 85 -8.29 14.52 -12.24
N GLU A 86 -9.49 15.03 -12.47
CA GLU A 86 -10.72 14.25 -12.61
C GLU A 86 -10.67 13.32 -13.82
N LYS A 87 -9.99 13.74 -14.89
CA LYS A 87 -9.77 12.91 -16.08
C LYS A 87 -8.74 11.81 -15.82
N VAL A 88 -7.70 12.09 -15.05
CA VAL A 88 -6.71 11.08 -14.64
C VAL A 88 -7.35 10.07 -13.69
N GLU A 89 -8.08 10.53 -12.69
CA GLU A 89 -8.77 9.68 -11.72
C GLU A 89 -9.88 8.85 -12.35
N GLY A 90 -10.54 9.36 -13.40
CA GLY A 90 -11.50 8.60 -14.19
C GLY A 90 -10.92 7.37 -14.88
N MET A 91 -9.59 7.27 -15.01
CA MET A 91 -8.89 6.07 -15.49
C MET A 91 -8.46 5.13 -14.34
N THR A 92 -8.89 5.39 -13.10
CA THR A 92 -8.46 4.69 -11.89
C THR A 92 -9.63 4.39 -10.94
N PHE A 93 -9.38 3.61 -9.89
CA PHE A 93 -10.35 3.34 -8.82
C PHE A 93 -10.40 4.44 -7.73
N ALA A 94 -9.74 5.59 -7.94
CA ALA A 94 -9.63 6.66 -6.94
C ALA A 94 -11.00 7.16 -6.44
N ASN A 95 -11.97 7.29 -7.37
CA ASN A 95 -13.35 7.71 -7.09
C ASN A 95 -14.05 6.87 -6.04
N ILE A 96 -13.70 5.58 -5.93
CA ILE A 96 -14.26 4.70 -4.91
C ILE A 96 -13.80 5.14 -3.51
N PHE A 97 -12.53 5.49 -3.36
CA PHE A 97 -11.99 5.95 -2.08
C PHE A 97 -12.60 7.30 -1.68
N TYR A 98 -12.74 8.24 -2.63
CA TYR A 98 -13.39 9.54 -2.36
C TYR A 98 -14.82 9.35 -1.82
N LYS A 99 -15.63 8.48 -2.47
CA LYS A 99 -17.01 8.21 -2.05
C LYS A 99 -17.13 7.55 -0.68
N LEU A 100 -16.15 6.74 -0.31
CA LEU A 100 -16.14 6.04 0.98
C LEU A 100 -15.53 6.89 2.11
N GLY A 101 -14.99 8.09 1.83
CA GLY A 101 -14.40 8.99 2.82
C GLY A 101 -12.91 8.76 3.11
N TYR A 102 -12.20 8.10 2.20
CA TYR A 102 -10.95 7.38 2.49
C TYR A 102 -9.63 8.08 2.14
N VAL A 103 -9.62 9.42 2.12
CA VAL A 103 -8.71 10.14 1.21
C VAL A 103 -7.43 10.66 1.84
N HIS A 104 -7.41 10.95 3.15
CA HIS A 104 -6.31 11.75 3.72
C HIS A 104 -5.44 11.04 4.77
N ASP A 105 -5.95 10.02 5.46
CA ASP A 105 -5.27 9.48 6.66
C ASP A 105 -4.98 7.96 6.63
N MET A 106 -5.37 7.25 5.58
CA MET A 106 -5.22 5.79 5.59
C MET A 106 -3.78 5.33 5.38
N ASN A 107 -3.40 4.34 6.17
CA ASN A 107 -2.14 3.62 6.01
C ASN A 107 -2.19 2.82 4.70
N PRO A 108 -1.09 2.74 3.91
CA PRO A 108 -0.96 1.87 2.73
C PRO A 108 -1.53 0.45 2.88
N ASN A 109 -1.44 -0.13 4.08
CA ASN A 109 -1.96 -1.47 4.37
C ASN A 109 -3.51 -1.52 4.45
N GLU A 110 -4.17 -0.41 4.77
CA GLU A 110 -5.63 -0.33 4.91
C GLU A 110 -6.34 -0.27 3.55
N TYR A 111 -5.69 0.28 2.51
CA TYR A 111 -6.22 0.27 1.13
C TYR A 111 -6.39 -1.15 0.59
N GLY A 112 -5.49 -2.05 0.99
CA GLY A 112 -5.62 -3.47 0.68
C GLY A 112 -6.98 -4.00 1.15
N CYS A 113 -7.39 -3.66 2.37
CA CYS A 113 -8.67 -4.10 2.91
C CYS A 113 -9.89 -3.59 2.14
N VAL A 114 -9.81 -2.43 1.47
CA VAL A 114 -10.94 -1.85 0.73
C VAL A 114 -11.13 -2.54 -0.63
N LEU A 115 -10.05 -2.73 -1.41
CA LEU A 115 -10.13 -3.20 -2.79
C LEU A 115 -9.32 -4.47 -3.13
N SER A 116 -8.28 -4.85 -2.38
CA SER A 116 -7.30 -5.85 -2.87
C SER A 116 -7.91 -7.24 -3.12
N ASN A 117 -8.92 -7.63 -2.35
CA ASN A 117 -9.60 -8.91 -2.56
C ASN A 117 -10.62 -8.87 -3.72
N LYS A 118 -11.01 -7.67 -4.15
CA LYS A 118 -11.95 -7.45 -5.27
C LYS A 118 -11.24 -7.20 -6.59
N LEU A 119 -9.96 -6.89 -6.57
CA LEU A 119 -9.19 -6.62 -7.79
C LEU A 119 -8.21 -7.76 -8.11
N VAL A 120 -7.84 -7.81 -9.38
CA VAL A 120 -6.82 -8.69 -9.94
C VAL A 120 -5.59 -7.82 -10.25
N GLY A 121 -4.51 -7.97 -9.49
CA GLY A 121 -3.31 -7.14 -9.63
C GLY A 121 -2.07 -7.85 -10.22
N ASN A 122 -2.13 -9.17 -10.42
CA ASN A 122 -0.97 -9.98 -10.81
C ASN A 122 -0.86 -10.19 -12.33
N PHE A 123 -1.98 -10.12 -13.05
CA PHE A 123 -2.07 -10.38 -14.47
C PHE A 123 -3.08 -9.46 -15.12
N ARG A 124 -2.91 -9.17 -16.41
CA ARG A 124 -3.83 -8.32 -17.16
C ARG A 124 -4.93 -9.17 -17.78
N ARG A 125 -6.17 -8.85 -17.47
CA ARG A 125 -7.33 -9.34 -18.23
C ARG A 125 -7.66 -8.48 -19.43
N PHE A 126 -8.11 -9.09 -20.51
CA PHE A 126 -8.41 -8.43 -21.78
C PHE A 126 -9.55 -9.09 -22.55
N CYS A 127 -10.19 -8.32 -23.43
CA CYS A 127 -11.09 -8.81 -24.47
C CYS A 127 -10.35 -8.76 -25.83
N PRO A 128 -10.17 -9.89 -26.55
CA PRO A 128 -9.49 -9.90 -27.85
C PRO A 128 -10.13 -8.93 -28.87
N LYS A 129 -11.46 -8.88 -28.95
CA LYS A 129 -12.17 -7.98 -29.88
C LYS A 129 -11.91 -6.51 -29.56
N CYS A 130 -12.00 -6.10 -28.29
CA CYS A 130 -11.66 -4.72 -27.90
C CYS A 130 -10.18 -4.37 -28.16
N LEU A 131 -9.25 -5.32 -27.96
CA LEU A 131 -7.84 -5.08 -28.30
C LEU A 131 -7.65 -4.89 -29.81
N ASN A 132 -8.34 -5.67 -30.63
CA ASN A 132 -8.28 -5.53 -32.10
C ASN A 132 -8.91 -4.23 -32.60
N GLU A 133 -10.05 -3.83 -32.04
CA GLU A 133 -10.77 -2.62 -32.45
C GLU A 133 -10.09 -1.34 -31.96
N GLU A 134 -9.64 -1.33 -30.71
CA GLU A 134 -9.26 -0.09 -30.04
C GLU A 134 -7.86 -0.14 -29.42
N GLY A 135 -7.26 -1.32 -29.24
CA GLY A 135 -5.95 -1.46 -28.61
C GLY A 135 -5.92 -0.98 -27.15
N ILE A 136 -7.03 -1.13 -26.42
CA ILE A 136 -7.16 -0.66 -25.04
C ILE A 136 -7.40 -1.76 -24.04
N TYR A 137 -7.02 -1.46 -22.79
CA TYR A 137 -7.33 -2.28 -21.65
C TYR A 137 -8.22 -1.51 -20.68
N LYS A 138 -9.47 -1.97 -20.50
CA LYS A 138 -10.40 -1.30 -19.58
C LYS A 138 -10.01 -1.51 -18.10
N LEU A 139 -10.28 -0.51 -17.28
CA LEU A 139 -10.07 -0.54 -15.82
C LEU A 139 -10.92 -1.62 -15.14
N LEU A 140 -12.21 -1.69 -15.49
CA LEU A 140 -13.17 -2.65 -14.91
C LEU A 140 -12.81 -4.10 -15.18
N TRP A 141 -12.05 -4.38 -16.24
CA TRP A 141 -11.53 -5.73 -16.46
C TRP A 141 -10.55 -6.19 -15.40
N GLN A 142 -10.17 -5.38 -14.41
CA GLN A 142 -9.39 -5.85 -13.25
C GLN A 142 -10.25 -6.17 -12.02
N VAL A 143 -11.58 -5.99 -12.08
CA VAL A 143 -12.52 -6.35 -11.01
C VAL A 143 -12.85 -7.84 -11.04
N ARG A 144 -12.47 -8.59 -10.00
CA ARG A 144 -12.54 -10.06 -9.95
C ARG A 144 -13.91 -10.66 -10.28
N GLU A 145 -15.01 -10.01 -9.91
CA GLU A 145 -16.37 -10.49 -10.18
C GLU A 145 -16.88 -10.17 -11.61
N ILE A 146 -16.14 -9.34 -12.36
CA ILE A 146 -16.39 -9.08 -13.78
C ILE A 146 -15.59 -10.08 -14.61
N ASP A 147 -16.29 -10.97 -15.30
CA ASP A 147 -15.73 -12.08 -16.08
C ASP A 147 -15.99 -11.96 -17.59
N ILE A 148 -16.88 -11.05 -18.00
CA ILE A 148 -17.24 -10.84 -19.41
C ILE A 148 -16.87 -9.44 -19.86
N CYS A 149 -16.77 -9.23 -21.17
CA CYS A 149 -16.74 -7.92 -21.79
C CYS A 149 -18.16 -7.37 -21.89
N ASP A 150 -18.39 -6.16 -21.39
CA ASP A 150 -19.65 -5.43 -21.51
C ASP A 150 -20.06 -5.13 -22.96
N LYS A 151 -19.08 -4.88 -23.85
CA LYS A 151 -19.31 -4.58 -25.28
C LYS A 151 -19.58 -5.83 -26.10
N HIS A 152 -18.69 -6.81 -26.04
CA HIS A 152 -18.72 -7.99 -26.91
C HIS A 152 -19.37 -9.23 -26.29
N LYS A 153 -19.71 -9.19 -25.00
CA LYS A 153 -20.29 -10.30 -24.21
C LYS A 153 -19.42 -11.58 -24.21
N LEU A 154 -18.13 -11.45 -24.49
CA LEU A 154 -17.16 -12.54 -24.46
C LEU A 154 -16.48 -12.66 -23.10
N ARG A 155 -16.07 -13.87 -22.72
CA ARG A 155 -15.28 -14.08 -21.51
C ARG A 155 -13.93 -13.37 -21.58
N LEU A 156 -13.61 -12.58 -20.56
CA LEU A 156 -12.30 -11.92 -20.44
C LEU A 156 -11.19 -12.98 -20.28
N GLN A 157 -10.11 -12.79 -21.03
CA GLN A 157 -8.95 -13.67 -21.03
C GLN A 157 -7.84 -13.09 -20.16
N ASP A 158 -7.15 -13.94 -19.39
CA ASP A 158 -5.89 -13.59 -18.70
C ASP A 158 -4.67 -14.36 -19.22
N THR A 159 -4.90 -15.33 -20.10
CA THR A 159 -3.89 -16.21 -20.69
C THR A 159 -3.84 -16.03 -22.20
N CYS A 160 -2.68 -16.26 -22.80
CA CYS A 160 -2.57 -16.33 -24.25
C CYS A 160 -3.15 -17.67 -24.74
N PRO A 161 -4.14 -17.69 -25.65
CA PRO A 161 -4.69 -18.93 -26.17
C PRO A 161 -3.69 -19.82 -26.91
N LYS A 162 -2.62 -19.26 -27.51
CA LYS A 162 -1.57 -20.02 -28.21
C LYS A 162 -0.60 -20.71 -27.26
N CYS A 163 0.06 -19.97 -26.36
CA CYS A 163 1.10 -20.53 -25.48
C CYS A 163 0.66 -20.75 -24.03
N LYS A 164 -0.61 -20.49 -23.72
CA LYS A 164 -1.27 -20.64 -22.41
C LYS A 164 -0.63 -19.87 -21.25
N SER A 165 0.31 -18.96 -21.52
CA SER A 165 0.95 -18.16 -20.47
C SER A 165 0.03 -17.04 -19.99
N LYS A 166 0.00 -16.81 -18.68
CA LYS A 166 -0.68 -15.64 -18.10
C LYS A 166 0.01 -14.35 -18.53
N GLN A 167 -0.79 -13.36 -18.91
CA GLN A 167 -0.30 -12.06 -19.33
C GLN A 167 0.04 -11.23 -18.09
N LYS A 168 1.27 -10.70 -18.03
CA LYS A 168 1.70 -9.81 -16.94
C LYS A 168 0.74 -8.61 -16.84
N TYR A 169 0.61 -7.97 -15.69
CA TYR A 169 -0.24 -6.77 -15.60
C TYR A 169 0.26 -5.62 -16.50
N TYR A 170 1.58 -5.53 -16.68
CA TYR A 170 2.26 -4.43 -17.38
C TYR A 170 3.56 -4.94 -18.00
N SER A 171 3.71 -4.82 -19.32
CA SER A 171 4.91 -5.22 -20.06
C SER A 171 5.05 -4.50 -21.40
N ILE A 172 6.21 -4.63 -22.04
CA ILE A 172 6.47 -4.06 -23.37
C ILE A 172 5.58 -4.72 -24.44
N GLU A 173 5.45 -6.05 -24.39
CA GLU A 173 4.67 -6.80 -25.36
C GLU A 173 3.19 -6.40 -25.31
N LEU A 174 2.65 -6.17 -24.11
CA LEU A 174 1.26 -5.75 -23.96
C LEU A 174 0.99 -4.33 -24.47
N SER A 175 2.01 -3.47 -24.51
CA SER A 175 1.86 -2.13 -25.12
C SER A 175 1.65 -2.18 -26.63
N GLU A 176 1.99 -3.30 -27.24
CA GLU A 176 1.80 -3.62 -28.66
C GLU A 176 0.67 -4.65 -28.85
N ASN A 177 -0.11 -4.94 -27.79
CA ASN A 177 -1.15 -5.98 -27.77
C ASN A 177 -0.64 -7.40 -28.06
N ARG A 178 0.61 -7.69 -27.72
CA ARG A 178 1.26 -8.99 -27.94
C ARG A 178 1.44 -9.80 -26.66
N CYS A 179 1.46 -11.12 -26.80
CA CYS A 179 1.71 -12.04 -25.70
C CYS A 179 3.11 -11.87 -25.10
N CYS A 180 3.21 -11.74 -23.78
CA CYS A 180 4.48 -11.54 -23.07
C CYS A 180 5.45 -12.74 -23.08
N LYS A 181 5.08 -13.87 -23.70
CA LYS A 181 5.93 -15.07 -23.82
C LYS A 181 6.21 -15.44 -25.28
N CYS A 182 5.18 -15.53 -26.12
CA CYS A 182 5.32 -15.99 -27.50
C CYS A 182 5.19 -14.89 -28.56
N GLY A 183 4.90 -13.64 -28.17
CA GLY A 183 4.78 -12.51 -29.10
C GLY A 183 3.52 -12.51 -29.99
N GLU A 184 2.62 -13.48 -29.83
CA GLU A 184 1.37 -13.56 -30.60
C GLU A 184 0.48 -12.34 -30.36
N ASP A 185 -0.15 -11.82 -31.40
CA ASP A 185 -1.13 -10.73 -31.32
C ASP A 185 -2.39 -11.20 -30.57
N LEU A 186 -2.62 -10.61 -29.39
CA LEU A 186 -3.75 -10.96 -28.51
C LEU A 186 -5.10 -10.50 -29.05
N GLY A 187 -5.13 -9.55 -29.99
CA GLY A 187 -6.35 -9.06 -30.63
C GLY A 187 -6.86 -9.97 -31.75
N LYS A 188 -5.97 -10.68 -32.44
CA LYS A 188 -6.31 -11.50 -33.63
C LYS A 188 -6.75 -12.93 -33.32
N ILE A 189 -6.97 -13.24 -32.04
CA ILE A 189 -7.19 -14.62 -31.61
C ILE A 189 -8.65 -15.02 -31.80
N LYS A 190 -8.88 -16.08 -32.57
CA LYS A 190 -10.22 -16.59 -32.91
C LYS A 190 -10.90 -17.39 -31.79
N GLN A 191 -10.14 -17.97 -30.86
CA GLN A 191 -10.69 -18.75 -29.75
C GLN A 191 -11.23 -17.83 -28.66
N CYS A 192 -12.55 -17.70 -28.57
CA CYS A 192 -13.24 -17.11 -27.42
C CYS A 192 -14.30 -18.12 -26.94
N GLU A 193 -14.29 -18.44 -25.64
CA GLU A 193 -15.39 -19.18 -25.03
C GLU A 193 -16.64 -18.27 -25.03
N GLU A 194 -17.71 -18.73 -25.67
CA GLU A 194 -19.02 -18.10 -25.54
C GLU A 194 -19.54 -18.31 -24.11
N VAL A 195 -20.05 -17.25 -23.50
CA VAL A 195 -20.57 -17.28 -22.13
C VAL A 195 -22.03 -17.69 -22.18
N ARG A 196 -22.44 -18.60 -21.29
CA ARG A 196 -23.86 -18.98 -21.15
C ARG A 196 -24.72 -17.74 -20.81
N TYR A 197 -25.84 -17.59 -21.52
CA TYR A 197 -26.74 -16.43 -21.44
C TYR A 197 -27.21 -16.08 -20.02
N GLU A 198 -27.49 -17.08 -19.18
CA GLU A 198 -27.97 -16.91 -17.80
C GLU A 198 -27.02 -16.07 -16.91
N ASN A 199 -25.73 -15.98 -17.27
CA ASN A 199 -24.76 -15.19 -16.53
C ASN A 199 -24.62 -13.74 -17.02
N ILE A 200 -25.15 -13.41 -18.21
CA ILE A 200 -24.90 -12.11 -18.84
C ILE A 200 -25.57 -10.98 -18.06
N GLU A 201 -26.86 -11.11 -17.74
CA GLU A 201 -27.59 -10.05 -17.01
C GLU A 201 -26.96 -9.77 -15.63
N THR A 202 -26.61 -10.83 -14.90
CA THR A 202 -25.92 -10.70 -13.60
C THR A 202 -24.59 -9.95 -13.76
N GLN A 203 -23.80 -10.28 -14.78
CA GLN A 203 -22.54 -9.61 -15.07
C GLN A 203 -22.74 -8.15 -15.47
N LEU A 204 -23.78 -7.82 -16.24
CA LEU A 204 -24.12 -6.44 -16.57
C LEU A 204 -24.60 -5.66 -15.34
N GLY A 205 -25.30 -6.30 -14.41
CA GLY A 205 -25.60 -5.74 -13.09
C GLY A 205 -24.33 -5.38 -12.32
N TYR A 206 -23.32 -6.26 -12.32
CA TYR A 206 -22.02 -5.94 -11.71
C TYR A 206 -21.34 -4.76 -12.41
N TYR A 207 -21.36 -4.71 -13.75
CA TYR A 207 -20.84 -3.55 -14.48
C TYR A 207 -21.51 -2.25 -14.04
N ASN A 208 -22.84 -2.24 -13.95
CA ASN A 208 -23.60 -1.06 -13.53
C ASN A 208 -23.23 -0.62 -12.10
N ASP A 209 -23.14 -1.57 -11.16
CA ASP A 209 -22.70 -1.29 -9.79
C ASP A 209 -21.32 -0.61 -9.78
N TRP A 210 -20.35 -1.15 -10.52
CA TRP A 210 -19.00 -0.61 -10.54
C TRP A 210 -18.89 0.72 -11.30
N LEU A 211 -19.63 0.89 -12.40
CA LEU A 211 -19.70 2.16 -13.12
C LEU A 211 -20.30 3.25 -12.23
N CYS A 212 -21.35 2.93 -11.48
CA CYS A 212 -21.93 3.83 -10.49
C CYS A 212 -20.89 4.21 -9.43
N MET A 213 -20.13 3.25 -8.89
CA MET A 213 -19.05 3.52 -7.93
C MET A 213 -17.91 4.36 -8.52
N LEU A 214 -17.58 4.21 -9.81
CA LEU A 214 -16.54 4.98 -10.48
C LEU A 214 -16.99 6.36 -10.94
N ASN A 215 -18.29 6.60 -11.11
CA ASN A 215 -18.81 7.88 -11.61
C ASN A 215 -18.68 8.99 -10.54
N PRO A 216 -17.83 10.01 -10.73
CA PRO A 216 -17.60 11.04 -9.71
C PRO A 216 -18.86 11.88 -9.40
N LYS A 217 -19.85 11.90 -10.29
CA LYS A 217 -21.09 12.66 -10.12
C LYS A 217 -22.08 12.00 -9.16
N ILE A 218 -21.94 10.69 -8.90
CA ILE A 218 -22.86 9.95 -8.02
C ILE A 218 -22.30 9.91 -6.59
N ILE A 219 -22.96 10.63 -5.68
CA ILE A 219 -22.60 10.64 -4.26
C ILE A 219 -23.30 9.47 -3.57
N ILE A 220 -22.55 8.46 -3.14
CA ILE A 220 -23.14 7.26 -2.50
C ILE A 220 -23.64 7.55 -1.07
N ASN A 221 -22.97 8.47 -0.38
CA ASN A 221 -23.26 8.77 1.00
C ASN A 221 -23.38 10.28 1.22
N ASN A 222 -24.58 10.71 1.62
CA ASN A 222 -24.80 12.05 2.13
C ASN A 222 -24.57 12.00 3.65
N PRO A 223 -23.59 12.76 4.19
CA PRO A 223 -23.33 12.76 5.62
C PRO A 223 -24.60 13.09 6.41
N ILE A 224 -24.90 12.28 7.41
CA ILE A 224 -26.00 12.52 8.34
C ILE A 224 -25.49 13.54 9.37
N TYR A 225 -26.31 14.55 9.68
CA TYR A 225 -25.93 15.62 10.61
C TYR A 225 -25.41 15.06 11.94
N GLY A 226 -24.22 15.52 12.35
CA GLY A 226 -23.55 15.10 13.58
C GLY A 226 -22.84 13.73 13.52
N LEU A 227 -22.73 13.11 12.34
CA LEU A 227 -21.98 11.87 12.12
C LEU A 227 -20.86 12.07 11.07
N THR A 228 -19.78 11.29 11.17
CA THR A 228 -18.77 11.24 10.09
C THR A 228 -19.33 10.54 8.85
N ASN A 229 -18.60 10.62 7.73
CA ASN A 229 -18.99 9.94 6.49
C ASN A 229 -19.11 8.42 6.71
N GLU A 230 -18.14 7.82 7.40
CA GLU A 230 -18.09 6.39 7.70
C GLU A 230 -19.23 5.95 8.62
N GLN A 231 -19.53 6.75 9.65
CA GLN A 231 -20.66 6.50 10.56
C GLN A 231 -21.99 6.56 9.81
N SER A 232 -22.16 7.56 8.94
CA SER A 232 -23.35 7.74 8.12
C SER A 232 -23.55 6.56 7.16
N LEU A 233 -22.47 6.12 6.51
CA LEU A 233 -22.50 4.98 5.60
C LEU A 233 -22.78 3.67 6.34
N ALA A 234 -22.20 3.47 7.52
CA ALA A 234 -22.47 2.31 8.36
C ALA A 234 -23.93 2.25 8.81
N ALA A 235 -24.49 3.38 9.27
CA ALA A 235 -25.89 3.49 9.63
C ALA A 235 -26.81 3.18 8.43
N LYS A 236 -26.51 3.74 7.25
CA LYS A 236 -27.26 3.50 6.02
C LYS A 236 -27.24 2.03 5.61
N CYS A 237 -26.07 1.39 5.61
CA CYS A 237 -25.96 -0.06 5.32
C CYS A 237 -26.82 -0.90 6.27
N MET A 238 -26.77 -0.63 7.59
CA MET A 238 -27.59 -1.36 8.56
C MET A 238 -29.09 -1.10 8.34
N TYR A 239 -29.48 0.16 8.09
CA TYR A 239 -30.87 0.55 7.88
C TYR A 239 -31.48 -0.14 6.66
N VAL A 240 -30.77 -0.13 5.53
CA VAL A 240 -31.20 -0.81 4.31
C VAL A 240 -31.23 -2.33 4.52
N ALA A 241 -30.22 -2.90 5.19
CA ALA A 241 -30.20 -4.33 5.49
C ALA A 241 -31.42 -4.78 6.33
N GLN A 242 -31.97 -3.90 7.16
CA GLN A 242 -33.15 -4.16 8.00
C GLN A 242 -34.48 -3.74 7.37
N ASN A 243 -34.56 -3.63 6.04
CA ASN A 243 -35.78 -3.20 5.33
C ASN A 243 -36.28 -1.82 5.81
N GLN A 244 -35.36 -0.93 6.18
CA GLN A 244 -35.69 0.45 6.52
C GLN A 244 -36.62 0.60 7.75
N LYS A 245 -36.52 -0.32 8.71
CA LYS A 245 -37.27 -0.23 9.98
C LYS A 245 -36.89 1.01 10.79
N ALA A 246 -37.83 1.52 11.59
CA ALA A 246 -37.63 2.73 12.39
C ALA A 246 -36.59 2.59 13.52
N TYR A 247 -36.30 1.36 13.97
CA TYR A 247 -35.38 1.07 15.08
C TYR A 247 -34.42 -0.06 14.71
N PHE A 248 -33.18 0.05 15.17
CA PHE A 248 -32.15 -0.96 14.97
C PHE A 248 -32.40 -2.19 15.84
N ASN A 249 -32.44 -3.37 15.21
CA ASN A 249 -32.45 -4.65 15.92
C ASN A 249 -31.36 -5.60 15.39
N SER A 250 -30.29 -5.80 16.17
CA SER A 250 -29.14 -6.61 15.74
C SER A 250 -29.47 -8.07 15.37
N TRP A 251 -30.61 -8.60 15.83
CA TRP A 251 -31.06 -9.97 15.57
C TRP A 251 -31.86 -10.13 14.28
N GLU A 252 -32.42 -9.04 13.74
CA GLU A 252 -33.28 -9.05 12.55
C GLU A 252 -32.52 -8.81 11.24
N ASN A 253 -31.19 -8.88 11.27
CA ASN A 253 -30.38 -8.73 10.07
C ASN A 253 -30.11 -10.10 9.43
N ASP A 254 -30.92 -10.44 8.43
CA ASP A 254 -30.84 -11.67 7.62
C ASP A 254 -29.78 -11.58 6.51
N ILE A 255 -29.44 -10.37 6.08
CA ILE A 255 -28.56 -10.11 4.94
C ILE A 255 -27.09 -10.06 5.32
N LEU A 256 -26.76 -9.34 6.40
CA LEU A 256 -25.41 -9.14 6.89
C LEU A 256 -25.10 -10.13 8.01
N SER A 257 -23.91 -10.72 7.99
CA SER A 257 -23.48 -11.61 9.06
C SER A 257 -23.37 -10.86 10.38
N LYS A 258 -23.56 -11.57 11.51
CA LYS A 258 -23.41 -10.99 12.87
C LYS A 258 -22.07 -10.27 13.06
N ALA A 259 -21.00 -10.76 12.42
CA ALA A 259 -19.69 -10.13 12.45
C ALA A 259 -19.67 -8.78 11.69
N ILE A 260 -20.28 -8.71 10.50
CA ILE A 260 -20.38 -7.47 9.72
C ILE A 260 -21.26 -6.46 10.46
N THR A 261 -22.43 -6.87 10.95
CA THR A 261 -23.34 -6.00 11.73
C THR A 261 -22.65 -5.44 12.95
N ARG A 262 -21.90 -6.26 13.70
CA ARG A 262 -21.10 -5.80 14.84
C ARG A 262 -20.02 -4.81 14.44
N ASN A 263 -19.31 -5.06 13.32
CA ASN A 263 -18.30 -4.13 12.81
C ASN A 263 -18.92 -2.78 12.40
N LEU A 264 -20.09 -2.78 11.75
CA LEU A 264 -20.81 -1.55 11.39
C LEU A 264 -21.27 -0.79 12.64
N ALA A 265 -21.79 -1.50 13.64
CA ALA A 265 -22.13 -0.91 14.93
C ALA A 265 -20.90 -0.33 15.66
N TYR A 266 -19.73 -0.98 15.56
CA TYR A 266 -18.48 -0.43 16.06
C TYR A 266 -18.06 0.84 15.30
N ILE A 267 -18.14 0.85 13.97
CA ILE A 267 -17.84 2.06 13.17
C ILE A 267 -18.76 3.21 13.57
N PHE A 268 -20.04 2.91 13.79
CA PHE A 268 -21.01 3.90 14.22
C PHE A 268 -20.71 4.45 15.63
N ASN A 269 -20.40 3.57 16.59
CA ASN A 269 -20.25 3.94 18.00
C ASN A 269 -18.84 4.39 18.42
N GLU A 270 -17.78 3.85 17.81
CA GLU A 270 -16.40 4.15 18.16
C GLU A 270 -15.81 5.20 17.20
N LYS A 271 -15.19 6.24 17.76
CA LYS A 271 -14.34 7.18 16.98
C LYS A 271 -12.98 6.58 16.57
N LYS A 272 -12.73 5.28 16.77
CA LYS A 272 -11.43 4.66 16.53
C LYS A 272 -11.32 4.14 15.10
N LYS A 273 -10.32 4.64 14.36
CA LYS A 273 -10.03 4.46 12.92
C LYS A 273 -9.83 3.01 12.40
N LYS A 274 -10.06 1.96 13.19
CA LYS A 274 -9.64 0.58 12.79
C LYS A 274 -10.64 -0.16 11.92
N HIS A 275 -11.90 0.26 11.88
CA HIS A 275 -12.95 -0.43 11.15
C HIS A 275 -13.44 0.45 10.00
N LEU A 276 -13.68 -0.17 8.84
CA LEU A 276 -14.08 0.52 7.60
C LEU A 276 -15.30 -0.18 7.00
N VAL A 277 -16.21 0.59 6.41
CA VAL A 277 -17.31 0.05 5.62
C VAL A 277 -16.75 -0.41 4.27
N THR A 278 -16.62 -1.72 4.09
CA THR A 278 -16.07 -2.27 2.86
C THR A 278 -17.08 -2.22 1.71
N LEU A 279 -16.59 -2.16 0.46
CA LEU A 279 -17.44 -2.28 -0.73
C LEU A 279 -18.28 -3.55 -0.74
N ASN A 280 -17.72 -4.66 -0.25
CA ASN A 280 -18.45 -5.90 -0.16
C ASN A 280 -19.70 -5.76 0.73
N THR A 281 -19.62 -4.95 1.79
CA THR A 281 -20.77 -4.68 2.67
C THR A 281 -21.84 -3.90 1.92
N ILE A 282 -21.46 -2.89 1.14
CA ILE A 282 -22.38 -2.08 0.33
C ILE A 282 -23.03 -2.96 -0.74
N PHE A 283 -22.25 -3.63 -1.58
CA PHE A 283 -22.78 -4.50 -2.65
C PHE A 283 -23.63 -5.64 -2.09
N THR A 284 -23.23 -6.27 -0.98
CA THR A 284 -24.06 -7.32 -0.35
C THR A 284 -25.41 -6.76 0.08
N THR A 285 -25.42 -5.56 0.67
CA THR A 285 -26.65 -4.89 1.12
C THR A 285 -27.56 -4.58 -0.07
N VAL A 286 -27.01 -3.93 -1.09
CA VAL A 286 -27.72 -3.43 -2.28
C VAL A 286 -28.25 -4.59 -3.13
N ARG A 287 -27.40 -5.58 -3.45
CA ARG A 287 -27.78 -6.74 -4.29
C ARG A 287 -28.79 -7.65 -3.59
N LYS A 288 -28.60 -7.96 -2.30
CA LYS A 288 -29.56 -8.82 -1.57
C LYS A 288 -30.90 -8.13 -1.33
N LYS A 289 -30.93 -6.80 -1.22
CA LYS A 289 -32.19 -6.03 -1.19
C LYS A 289 -32.75 -5.68 -2.57
N ARG A 290 -32.05 -6.05 -3.65
CA ARG A 290 -32.44 -5.79 -5.05
C ARG A 290 -32.75 -4.31 -5.31
N ILE A 291 -31.98 -3.41 -4.71
CA ILE A 291 -32.04 -1.97 -5.02
C ILE A 291 -30.82 -1.57 -5.85
N SER A 292 -30.89 -0.48 -6.60
CA SER A 292 -29.71 0.07 -7.31
C SER A 292 -28.80 0.84 -6.34
N LEU A 293 -27.55 1.11 -6.73
CA LEU A 293 -26.67 1.99 -5.96
C LEU A 293 -27.16 3.45 -5.98
N GLU A 294 -27.83 3.86 -7.05
CA GLU A 294 -28.52 5.14 -7.16
C GLU A 294 -29.64 5.23 -6.13
N ASP A 295 -30.46 4.19 -5.98
CA ASP A 295 -31.49 4.13 -4.94
C ASP A 295 -30.88 4.16 -3.55
N PHE A 296 -29.84 3.35 -3.31
CA PHE A 296 -29.09 3.36 -2.06
C PHE A 296 -28.55 4.75 -1.71
N SER A 297 -28.07 5.51 -2.70
CA SER A 297 -27.60 6.88 -2.48
C SER A 297 -28.69 7.82 -1.98
N ARG A 298 -29.93 7.64 -2.47
CA ARG A 298 -31.11 8.42 -2.11
C ARG A 298 -31.73 8.04 -0.76
N VAL A 299 -31.41 6.88 -0.20
CA VAL A 299 -31.91 6.46 1.12
C VAL A 299 -31.54 7.50 2.19
N LYS A 300 -32.56 7.99 2.90
CA LYS A 300 -32.42 8.84 4.09
C LYS A 300 -32.64 7.99 5.34
N VAL A 301 -31.68 8.01 6.27
CA VAL A 301 -31.79 7.26 7.53
C VAL A 301 -32.51 8.15 8.56
N PRO A 302 -33.64 7.72 9.14
CA PRO A 302 -34.42 8.53 10.06
C PRO A 302 -33.70 8.72 11.41
N GLN A 303 -33.93 9.86 12.05
CA GLN A 303 -33.29 10.18 13.34
C GLN A 303 -33.67 9.19 14.45
N SER A 304 -34.88 8.59 14.39
CA SER A 304 -35.30 7.51 15.29
C SER A 304 -34.35 6.30 15.22
N TYR A 305 -33.96 5.91 14.01
CA TYR A 305 -33.03 4.80 13.80
C TYR A 305 -31.62 5.15 14.29
N ILE A 306 -31.14 6.36 13.98
CA ILE A 306 -29.85 6.87 14.49
C ILE A 306 -29.83 6.90 16.02
N ASN A 307 -30.92 7.36 16.65
CA ASN A 307 -31.06 7.37 18.10
C ASN A 307 -31.07 5.95 18.68
N SER A 308 -31.69 4.99 18.00
CA SER A 308 -31.68 3.59 18.41
C SER A 308 -30.28 2.95 18.33
N LEU A 309 -29.44 3.36 17.38
CA LEU A 309 -28.04 2.95 17.31
C LEU A 309 -27.16 3.61 18.39
N LYS A 310 -27.45 4.88 18.72
CA LYS A 310 -26.71 5.67 19.73
C LYS A 310 -27.04 5.28 21.16
N LYS A 311 -28.25 4.78 21.42
CA LYS A 311 -28.54 4.06 22.65
C LYS A 311 -27.57 2.90 22.64
N LYS A 312 -26.41 3.07 23.30
CA LYS A 312 -25.61 1.95 23.77
C LYS A 312 -26.66 1.05 24.37
N ASP A 313 -26.90 -0.11 23.77
CA ASP A 313 -27.62 -1.17 24.45
C ASP A 313 -27.08 -1.11 25.86
N LYS A 314 -27.93 -0.73 26.83
CA LYS A 314 -27.55 -0.67 28.22
C LYS A 314 -27.31 -2.12 28.61
N VAL A 315 -26.17 -2.67 28.20
CA VAL A 315 -25.56 -3.85 28.78
C VAL A 315 -25.29 -3.58 30.26
N VAL A 316 -25.24 -2.29 30.65
CA VAL A 316 -25.24 -1.80 32.02
C VAL A 316 -26.46 -2.28 32.85
N ASP A 317 -27.59 -2.62 32.23
CA ASP A 317 -28.75 -3.17 32.96
C ASP A 317 -28.78 -4.71 32.97
N ARG A 318 -27.71 -5.39 32.52
CA ARG A 318 -27.57 -6.86 32.55
C ARG A 318 -26.56 -7.34 33.60
N ILE A 319 -26.50 -6.70 34.76
CA ILE A 319 -26.16 -7.51 35.95
C ILE A 319 -27.41 -8.38 36.16
N ASP A 320 -27.39 -9.57 35.57
CA ASP A 320 -28.42 -10.59 35.81
C ASP A 320 -28.63 -10.66 37.33
N ALA A 321 -29.88 -10.69 37.80
CA ALA A 321 -30.20 -10.75 39.23
C ALA A 321 -29.43 -11.89 39.93
N ASN A 322 -29.00 -12.90 39.17
CA ASN A 322 -28.20 -14.04 39.59
C ASN A 322 -26.68 -13.78 39.73
N THR A 323 -26.20 -12.56 39.50
CA THR A 323 -24.77 -12.21 39.60
C THR A 323 -24.34 -12.05 41.05
N VAL A 324 -23.94 -13.14 41.71
CA VAL A 324 -23.61 -13.13 43.15
C VAL A 324 -22.14 -13.39 43.44
N CYS A 325 -21.64 -12.92 44.58
CA CYS A 325 -20.31 -13.30 45.07
C CYS A 325 -20.29 -14.80 45.42
N LEU A 326 -19.35 -15.55 44.84
CA LEU A 326 -19.20 -16.99 45.09
C LEU A 326 -18.24 -17.33 46.24
N SER A 327 -17.57 -16.35 46.86
CA SER A 327 -16.62 -16.58 47.94
C SER A 327 -17.32 -16.83 49.29
N PRO A 328 -17.28 -18.05 49.87
CA PRO A 328 -18.03 -18.37 51.09
C PRO A 328 -17.62 -17.54 52.31
N TRP A 329 -16.36 -17.08 52.34
CA TRP A 329 -15.82 -16.24 53.41
C TRP A 329 -16.10 -14.74 53.22
N CYS A 330 -16.76 -14.33 52.15
CA CYS A 330 -17.07 -12.93 51.91
C CYS A 330 -18.37 -12.53 52.60
N LYS A 331 -18.40 -11.34 53.22
CA LYS A 331 -19.64 -10.77 53.78
C LYS A 331 -20.79 -10.57 52.77
N TYR A 332 -20.48 -10.58 51.48
CA TYR A 332 -21.46 -10.50 50.39
C TYR A 332 -21.69 -11.84 49.68
N TYR A 333 -21.28 -12.97 50.25
CA TYR A 333 -21.53 -14.30 49.68
C TYR A 333 -23.02 -14.48 49.34
N GLY A 334 -23.30 -14.96 48.12
CA GLY A 334 -24.66 -15.14 47.64
C GLY A 334 -25.42 -13.84 47.34
N LYS A 335 -24.78 -12.66 47.45
CA LYS A 335 -25.37 -11.34 47.18
C LYS A 335 -24.66 -10.65 46.02
N ASN A 336 -25.40 -9.82 45.28
CA ASN A 336 -24.88 -9.02 44.16
C ASN A 336 -24.46 -7.59 44.57
N LEU A 337 -24.74 -7.18 45.81
CA LEU A 337 -24.59 -5.80 46.31
C LEU A 337 -23.18 -5.21 46.15
N ALA A 338 -22.16 -6.05 46.15
CA ALA A 338 -20.76 -5.63 46.02
C ALA A 338 -20.13 -5.99 44.68
N ILE A 339 -20.90 -6.53 43.73
CA ILE A 339 -20.34 -6.89 42.42
C ILE A 339 -20.26 -5.64 41.54
N LYS A 340 -19.07 -5.36 41.01
CA LYS A 340 -18.85 -4.30 40.02
C LYS A 340 -18.27 -4.90 38.75
N GLU A 341 -18.82 -4.52 37.62
CA GLU A 341 -18.20 -4.78 36.31
C GLU A 341 -16.94 -3.93 36.16
N PHE A 342 -15.90 -4.49 35.55
CA PHE A 342 -14.73 -3.73 35.15
C PHE A 342 -14.22 -4.18 33.79
N ASP A 343 -13.52 -3.28 33.10
CA ASP A 343 -12.89 -3.57 31.81
C ASP A 343 -11.70 -4.51 32.01
N GLY A 344 -12.04 -5.80 32.07
CA GLY A 344 -11.12 -6.89 32.32
C GLY A 344 -10.00 -7.05 31.28
N TYR A 345 -8.96 -7.78 31.68
CA TYR A 345 -7.89 -8.16 30.75
C TYR A 345 -8.45 -9.11 29.69
N SER A 346 -8.51 -8.64 28.44
CA SER A 346 -8.68 -9.50 27.27
C SER A 346 -7.43 -10.38 27.13
N TYR A 347 -7.35 -11.50 27.86
CA TYR A 347 -6.38 -12.55 27.58
C TYR A 347 -6.56 -12.96 26.11
N LYS A 348 -5.48 -12.82 25.32
CA LYS A 348 -5.46 -12.86 23.84
C LYS A 348 -6.07 -14.11 23.16
N ARG A 349 -6.67 -15.06 23.89
CA ARG A 349 -7.19 -16.33 23.37
C ARG A 349 -8.58 -16.74 23.85
N ARG A 350 -9.23 -16.00 24.74
CA ARG A 350 -10.62 -16.30 25.13
C ARG A 350 -11.53 -15.17 24.65
N GLN A 351 -12.74 -15.52 24.21
CA GLN A 351 -13.76 -14.55 23.81
C GLN A 351 -13.90 -13.48 24.91
N ARG A 352 -14.19 -12.23 24.54
CA ARG A 352 -14.34 -11.13 25.51
C ARG A 352 -15.55 -11.43 26.39
N PHE A 353 -15.32 -12.02 27.55
CA PHE A 353 -16.32 -12.13 28.60
C PHE A 353 -16.26 -10.86 29.45
N ASN A 354 -17.43 -10.36 29.83
CA ASN A 354 -17.53 -9.30 30.83
C ASN A 354 -16.97 -9.86 32.15
N GLN A 355 -16.10 -9.08 32.81
CA GLN A 355 -15.45 -9.47 34.05
C GLN A 355 -16.02 -8.65 35.19
N TYR A 356 -16.23 -9.31 36.31
CA TYR A 356 -16.89 -8.74 37.48
C TYR A 356 -16.02 -9.00 38.70
N VAL A 357 -15.95 -8.03 39.60
CA VAL A 357 -15.21 -8.17 40.85
C VAL A 357 -16.13 -7.93 42.03
N CYS A 358 -16.06 -8.78 43.06
CA CYS A 358 -16.70 -8.48 44.33
C CYS A 358 -15.86 -7.49 45.12
N MET A 359 -16.37 -6.31 45.42
CA MET A 359 -15.70 -5.26 46.19
C MET A 359 -15.52 -5.62 47.68
N GLY A 360 -16.12 -6.71 48.15
CA GLY A 360 -15.88 -7.21 49.51
C GLY A 360 -14.68 -8.14 49.62
N CYS A 361 -14.45 -9.01 48.63
CA CYS A 361 -13.38 -10.02 48.68
C CYS A 361 -12.37 -9.89 47.53
N TYR A 362 -12.55 -8.94 46.63
CA TYR A 362 -11.75 -8.64 45.43
C TYR A 362 -11.47 -9.84 44.49
N ILE A 363 -12.26 -10.91 44.59
CA ILE A 363 -12.25 -12.04 43.67
C ILE A 363 -12.94 -11.65 42.37
N VAL A 364 -12.34 -12.09 41.26
CA VAL A 364 -12.84 -11.84 39.90
C VAL A 364 -13.62 -13.04 39.40
N TYR A 365 -14.81 -12.74 38.90
CA TYR A 365 -15.73 -13.67 38.27
C TYR A 365 -15.92 -13.35 36.79
N GLU A 366 -16.22 -14.37 36.01
CA GLU A 366 -16.68 -14.27 34.63
C GLU A 366 -17.95 -15.13 34.45
N PHE A 367 -18.84 -14.70 33.55
CA PHE A 367 -20.00 -15.48 33.18
C PHE A 367 -19.68 -16.38 31.99
N ASN A 368 -19.71 -17.69 32.20
CA ASN A 368 -19.50 -18.68 31.16
C ASN A 368 -20.78 -18.80 30.33
N GLN A 369 -20.79 -18.22 29.13
CA GLN A 369 -21.97 -18.24 28.24
C GLN A 369 -22.38 -19.64 27.78
N VAL A 370 -21.44 -20.60 27.74
CA VAL A 370 -21.73 -21.98 27.31
C VAL A 370 -22.51 -22.71 28.40
N ASN A 371 -22.03 -22.61 29.63
CA ASN A 371 -22.61 -23.32 30.77
C ASN A 371 -23.66 -22.51 31.52
N LYS A 372 -23.88 -21.25 31.12
CA LYS A 372 -24.77 -20.27 31.77
C LYS A 372 -24.51 -20.15 33.29
N CYS A 373 -23.26 -20.23 33.71
CA CYS A 373 -22.89 -20.18 35.12
C CYS A 373 -21.77 -19.17 35.38
N TRP A 374 -21.76 -18.64 36.61
CA TRP A 374 -20.67 -17.80 37.12
C TRP A 374 -19.50 -18.69 37.55
N GLN A 375 -18.30 -18.31 37.16
CA GLN A 375 -17.07 -18.99 37.57
C GLN A 375 -15.99 -17.96 37.91
N THR A 376 -14.97 -18.36 38.68
CA THR A 376 -13.81 -17.52 38.96
C THR A 376 -12.82 -17.55 37.80
N ILE A 377 -12.18 -16.41 37.51
CA ILE A 377 -11.19 -16.35 36.41
C ILE A 377 -9.91 -17.13 36.77
N ASP A 378 -9.50 -17.09 38.04
CA ASP A 378 -8.35 -17.81 38.58
C ASP A 378 -8.84 -18.96 39.46
N SER A 379 -9.43 -19.99 38.85
CA SER A 379 -9.99 -21.15 39.55
C SER A 379 -8.95 -21.82 40.44
N LYS A 380 -7.71 -22.00 39.95
CA LYS A 380 -6.61 -22.59 40.73
C LYS A 380 -6.32 -21.78 42.00
N PHE A 381 -6.34 -20.45 41.95
CA PHE A 381 -6.23 -19.64 43.16
C PHE A 381 -7.43 -19.86 44.08
N PHE A 382 -8.65 -19.73 43.55
CA PHE A 382 -9.88 -19.83 44.33
C PHE A 382 -10.06 -21.18 45.04
N ASP A 383 -9.89 -22.30 44.32
CA ASP A 383 -10.11 -23.67 44.80
C ASP A 383 -9.11 -24.10 45.89
N ASN A 384 -7.99 -23.38 46.03
CA ASN A 384 -6.96 -23.67 47.02
C ASN A 384 -7.02 -22.78 48.26
N ILE A 385 -7.87 -21.75 48.32
CA ILE A 385 -7.92 -20.81 49.47
C ILE A 385 -8.26 -21.54 50.78
N THR A 386 -9.35 -22.31 50.79
CA THR A 386 -9.80 -23.04 51.99
C THR A 386 -8.77 -24.10 52.41
N LYS A 387 -8.24 -24.86 51.45
CA LYS A 387 -7.23 -25.90 51.70
C LYS A 387 -5.95 -25.31 52.31
N VAL A 388 -5.43 -24.23 51.73
CA VAL A 388 -4.22 -23.57 52.24
C VAL A 388 -4.48 -22.97 53.63
N LYS A 389 -5.67 -22.39 53.88
CA LYS A 389 -6.06 -21.88 55.21
C LYS A 389 -6.01 -23.00 56.26
N GLU A 390 -6.67 -24.13 55.99
CA GLU A 390 -6.71 -25.27 56.93
C GLU A 390 -5.32 -25.81 57.24
N LEU A 391 -4.44 -25.93 56.24
CA LEU A 391 -3.08 -26.42 56.46
C LEU A 391 -2.20 -25.42 57.22
N PHE A 392 -2.41 -24.11 57.05
CA PHE A 392 -1.75 -23.12 57.90
C PHE A 392 -2.20 -23.23 59.36
N LEU A 393 -3.50 -23.40 59.61
CA LEU A 393 -4.04 -23.61 60.97
C LEU A 393 -3.55 -24.92 61.62
N GLN A 394 -3.07 -25.88 60.82
CA GLN A 394 -2.35 -27.08 61.27
C GLN A 394 -0.85 -26.83 61.50
N ASN A 395 -0.41 -25.57 61.50
CA ASN A 395 0.98 -25.15 61.66
C ASN A 395 1.95 -25.74 60.62
N MET A 396 1.46 -26.09 59.42
CA MET A 396 2.32 -26.58 58.35
C MET A 396 3.14 -25.44 57.73
N SER A 397 4.43 -25.71 57.47
CA SER A 397 5.30 -24.80 56.73
C SER A 397 4.88 -24.68 55.27
N ILE A 398 5.29 -23.59 54.60
CA ILE A 398 4.99 -23.38 53.16
C ILE A 398 5.50 -24.54 52.31
N GLY A 399 6.65 -25.14 52.66
CA GLY A 399 7.21 -26.30 51.96
C GLY A 399 6.30 -27.51 52.04
N GLN A 400 5.83 -27.85 53.24
CA GLN A 400 4.91 -28.97 53.45
C GLN A 400 3.56 -28.73 52.76
N ILE A 401 3.05 -27.48 52.75
CA ILE A 401 1.83 -27.12 52.02
C ILE A 401 2.02 -27.27 50.50
N ALA A 402 3.16 -26.83 49.97
CA ALA A 402 3.50 -26.94 48.55
C ALA A 402 3.54 -28.40 48.08
N GLU A 403 4.17 -29.25 48.88
CA GLU A 403 4.24 -30.69 48.65
C GLU A 403 2.86 -31.34 48.73
N LYS A 404 2.14 -31.13 49.83
CA LYS A 404 0.82 -31.77 50.08
C LYS A 404 -0.24 -31.39 49.05
N LEU A 405 -0.25 -30.14 48.57
CA LEU A 405 -1.23 -29.67 47.58
C LEU A 405 -0.69 -29.72 46.14
N SER A 406 0.58 -30.07 45.93
CA SER A 406 1.23 -30.03 44.62
C SER A 406 1.07 -28.67 43.91
N ILE A 407 1.25 -27.57 44.65
CA ILE A 407 1.15 -26.20 44.13
C ILE A 407 2.43 -25.40 44.40
N HIS A 408 2.76 -24.49 43.48
CA HIS A 408 3.98 -23.70 43.57
C HIS A 408 3.94 -22.71 44.74
N PHE A 409 5.08 -22.50 45.42
CA PHE A 409 5.28 -21.55 46.53
C PHE A 409 4.74 -20.14 46.27
N TYR A 410 4.79 -19.70 45.01
CA TYR A 410 4.20 -18.43 44.57
C TYR A 410 2.70 -18.34 44.84
N LEU A 411 1.95 -19.41 44.51
CA LEU A 411 0.52 -19.45 44.68
C LEU A 411 0.16 -19.48 46.16
N ILE A 412 0.93 -20.22 46.97
CA ILE A 412 0.75 -20.26 48.42
C ILE A 412 0.99 -18.88 49.03
N ASN A 413 2.06 -18.17 48.65
CA ASN A 413 2.29 -16.80 49.13
C ASN A 413 1.19 -15.83 48.68
N LYS A 414 0.65 -16.00 47.45
CA LYS A 414 -0.49 -15.22 46.95
C LYS A 414 -1.75 -15.47 47.78
N ILE A 415 -2.03 -16.73 48.13
CA ILE A 415 -3.16 -17.13 48.97
C ILE A 415 -2.95 -16.68 50.42
N ARG A 416 -1.75 -16.85 50.99
CA ARG A 416 -1.42 -16.40 52.35
C ARG A 416 -1.60 -14.89 52.48
N GLY A 417 -1.06 -14.10 51.55
CA GLY A 417 -1.24 -12.64 51.54
C GLY A 417 -2.72 -12.24 51.45
N TYR A 418 -3.52 -12.98 50.67
CA TYR A 418 -4.97 -12.79 50.60
C TYR A 418 -5.68 -13.10 51.91
N LEU A 419 -5.41 -14.28 52.49
CA LEU A 419 -6.03 -14.73 53.73
C LEU A 419 -5.73 -13.78 54.90
N LEU A 420 -4.48 -13.32 55.01
CA LEU A 420 -4.07 -12.34 56.01
C LEU A 420 -4.78 -11.00 55.84
N ASN A 421 -4.90 -10.51 54.60
CA ASN A 421 -5.57 -9.26 54.31
C ASN A 421 -7.09 -9.32 54.60
N MET A 422 -7.71 -10.49 54.40
CA MET A 422 -9.11 -10.75 54.69
C MET A 422 -9.39 -11.15 56.15
N SER A 423 -8.37 -11.13 57.03
CA SER A 423 -8.46 -11.59 58.43
C SER A 423 -8.96 -13.03 58.57
N LEU A 424 -8.61 -13.90 57.61
CA LEU A 424 -8.97 -15.32 57.60
C LEU A 424 -7.86 -16.21 58.17
N LEU A 425 -6.69 -15.65 58.45
CA LEU A 425 -5.61 -16.26 59.20
C LEU A 425 -5.25 -15.36 60.39
N PRO A 426 -4.83 -15.94 61.53
CA PRO A 426 -4.32 -15.18 62.67
C PRO A 426 -3.11 -14.30 62.32
N ASP A 427 -2.92 -13.23 63.08
CA ASP A 427 -1.88 -12.23 62.83
C ASP A 427 -0.45 -12.74 63.06
N GLU A 428 -0.27 -13.82 63.82
CA GLU A 428 1.02 -14.52 63.98
C GLU A 428 1.60 -15.00 62.63
N TYR A 429 0.72 -15.30 61.64
CA TYR A 429 1.15 -15.65 60.29
C TYR A 429 1.53 -14.43 59.45
N LYS A 430 1.45 -13.19 59.95
CA LYS A 430 2.02 -12.01 59.26
C LYS A 430 3.54 -12.00 59.33
N GLY A 431 4.13 -12.52 60.41
CA GLY A 431 5.54 -12.34 60.74
C GLY A 431 5.88 -10.88 61.11
N ASP A 432 7.06 -10.66 61.69
CA ASP A 432 7.41 -9.41 62.38
C ASP A 432 7.60 -8.15 61.50
N SER A 433 7.31 -8.22 60.19
CA SER A 433 7.72 -7.18 59.21
C SER A 433 6.63 -6.68 58.27
N MET A 434 5.34 -6.79 58.62
CA MET A 434 4.24 -6.25 57.79
C MET A 434 3.83 -4.82 58.17
N ASN A 435 4.72 -3.86 57.95
CA ASN A 435 4.37 -2.44 58.05
C ASN A 435 3.86 -1.95 56.69
N ILE A 436 2.56 -1.65 56.60
CA ILE A 436 1.95 -1.11 55.39
C ILE A 436 2.49 0.31 55.17
N PRO A 437 3.18 0.60 54.04
CA PRO A 437 3.63 1.95 53.75
C PRO A 437 2.45 2.90 53.54
N ASP A 438 2.52 4.12 54.09
CA ASP A 438 1.47 5.15 53.95
C ASP A 438 1.17 5.48 52.47
N ASN A 439 2.18 5.38 51.60
CA ASN A 439 2.10 5.66 50.17
C ASN A 439 2.01 4.40 49.29
N ILE A 440 1.46 3.30 49.79
CA ILE A 440 1.46 2.01 49.07
C ILE A 440 0.82 2.07 47.67
N VAL A 441 -0.23 2.87 47.47
CA VAL A 441 -0.88 3.04 46.15
C VAL A 441 0.09 3.68 45.15
N GLU A 442 0.81 4.72 45.57
CA GLU A 442 1.79 5.42 44.73
C GLU A 442 3.01 4.54 44.45
N GLN A 443 3.43 3.71 45.42
CA GLN A 443 4.46 2.70 45.19
C GLN A 443 4.02 1.69 44.11
N PHE A 444 2.78 1.21 44.14
CA PHE A 444 2.26 0.35 43.06
C PHE A 444 2.13 1.10 41.72
N ARG A 445 1.70 2.37 41.69
CA ARG A 445 1.68 3.20 40.47
C ARG A 445 3.07 3.31 39.86
N TYR A 446 4.09 3.51 40.68
CA TYR A 446 5.48 3.52 40.25
C TYR A 446 5.90 2.15 39.68
N LEU A 447 5.63 1.04 40.37
CA LEU A 447 5.94 -0.29 39.83
C LEU A 447 5.19 -0.60 38.52
N LEU A 448 3.98 -0.05 38.35
CA LEU A 448 3.16 -0.20 37.14
C LEU A 448 3.67 0.63 35.95
N SER A 449 4.38 1.73 36.21
CA SER A 449 5.03 2.54 35.18
C SER A 449 6.33 1.91 34.69
N MET A 450 6.97 1.10 35.54
CA MET A 450 8.19 0.35 35.22
C MET A 450 7.92 -0.87 34.33
N LYS A 451 8.93 -1.27 33.56
CA LYS A 451 8.89 -2.49 32.73
C LYS A 451 9.37 -3.70 33.53
N GLY A 452 8.53 -4.72 33.69
CA GLY A 452 8.93 -6.01 34.31
C GLY A 452 7.81 -6.71 35.06
N GLU A 453 8.13 -7.83 35.71
CA GLU A 453 7.22 -8.51 36.64
C GLU A 453 7.16 -7.69 37.94
N ILE A 454 5.99 -7.12 38.23
CA ILE A 454 5.78 -6.14 39.34
C ILE A 454 6.24 -6.69 40.69
N ARG A 455 6.07 -7.99 40.94
CA ARG A 455 6.57 -8.63 42.16
C ARG A 455 8.10 -8.54 42.27
N LYS A 456 8.83 -8.85 41.18
CA LYS A 456 10.29 -8.77 41.16
C LYS A 456 10.77 -7.33 41.30
N LEU A 457 10.04 -6.40 40.67
CA LEU A 457 10.31 -4.97 40.81
C LEU A 457 10.05 -4.47 42.25
N GLY A 458 8.98 -4.93 42.90
CA GLY A 458 8.71 -4.60 44.31
C GLY A 458 9.83 -5.05 45.24
N LYS A 459 10.39 -6.26 45.02
CA LYS A 459 11.58 -6.72 45.73
C LYS A 459 12.80 -5.83 45.46
N LEU A 460 13.04 -5.48 44.19
CA LEU A 460 14.20 -4.70 43.78
C LEU A 460 14.17 -3.26 44.28
N VAL A 461 13.01 -2.60 44.19
CA VAL A 461 12.85 -1.17 44.45
C VAL A 461 12.56 -0.90 45.93
N TYR A 462 11.72 -1.73 46.55
CA TYR A 462 11.21 -1.49 47.91
C TYR A 462 11.63 -2.59 48.91
N GLY A 463 12.47 -3.54 48.50
CA GLY A 463 12.92 -4.62 49.38
C GLY A 463 11.83 -5.64 49.74
N TRP A 464 10.65 -5.57 49.12
CA TRP A 464 9.54 -6.43 49.50
C TRP A 464 9.83 -7.90 49.25
N ASN A 465 9.62 -8.72 50.28
CA ASN A 465 9.57 -10.16 50.10
C ASN A 465 8.27 -10.58 49.38
N SER A 466 8.18 -11.86 48.98
CA SER A 466 7.01 -12.32 48.21
C SER A 466 5.71 -12.23 48.99
N LEU A 467 5.73 -12.44 50.32
CA LEU A 467 4.54 -12.36 51.16
C LEU A 467 4.07 -10.92 51.35
N GLN A 468 4.98 -9.99 51.68
CA GLN A 468 4.71 -8.55 51.77
C GLN A 468 4.08 -8.04 50.47
N TYR A 469 4.67 -8.38 49.31
CA TYR A 469 4.11 -8.01 48.01
C TYR A 469 2.65 -8.45 47.86
N TYR A 470 2.33 -9.71 48.19
CA TYR A 470 0.96 -10.21 48.04
C TYR A 470 -0.01 -9.63 49.06
N TYR A 471 0.44 -9.46 50.30
CA TYR A 471 -0.36 -8.79 51.31
C TYR A 471 -0.74 -7.37 50.87
N TYR A 472 0.24 -6.58 50.40
CA TYR A 472 -0.02 -5.23 49.88
C TYR A 472 -0.83 -5.22 48.59
N TYR A 473 -0.59 -6.18 47.70
CA TYR A 473 -1.36 -6.35 46.47
C TYR A 473 -2.86 -6.54 46.72
N TRP A 474 -3.23 -7.20 47.82
CA TRP A 474 -4.61 -7.48 48.19
C TRP A 474 -5.29 -6.35 48.97
N LEU A 475 -4.57 -5.30 49.38
CA LEU A 475 -5.19 -4.13 50.01
C LEU A 475 -6.28 -3.52 49.12
N PRO A 476 -7.45 -3.14 49.68
CA PRO A 476 -8.58 -2.57 48.94
C PRO A 476 -8.19 -1.48 47.92
N GLN A 477 -7.45 -0.47 48.38
CA GLN A 477 -6.94 0.63 47.57
C GLN A 477 -6.02 0.20 46.41
N VAL A 478 -5.21 -0.84 46.60
CA VAL A 478 -4.33 -1.38 45.55
C VAL A 478 -5.14 -2.23 44.56
N ARG A 479 -6.15 -2.97 45.00
CA ARG A 479 -7.04 -3.71 44.09
C ARG A 479 -7.86 -2.77 43.23
N GLU A 480 -8.38 -1.69 43.81
CA GLU A 480 -9.11 -0.65 43.08
C GLU A 480 -8.24 0.00 42.00
N LEU A 481 -6.98 0.28 42.32
CA LEU A 481 -5.99 0.75 41.35
C LEU A 481 -5.85 -0.20 40.14
N PHE A 482 -5.83 -1.52 40.38
CA PHE A 482 -5.65 -2.51 39.30
C PHE A 482 -6.89 -2.73 38.43
N TYR A 483 -8.09 -2.48 38.97
CA TYR A 483 -9.36 -2.77 38.29
C TYR A 483 -10.04 -1.55 37.68
N PHE A 484 -9.94 -0.38 38.31
CA PHE A 484 -10.76 0.77 37.94
C PHE A 484 -9.95 1.99 37.48
N ASP A 485 -8.64 2.04 37.75
CA ASP A 485 -7.80 3.13 37.26
C ASP A 485 -7.50 2.96 35.76
N LYS A 486 -8.23 3.71 34.93
CA LYS A 486 -8.13 3.69 33.47
C LYS A 486 -6.74 4.07 32.96
N SER A 487 -5.99 4.89 33.70
CA SER A 487 -4.65 5.32 33.28
C SER A 487 -3.69 4.11 33.21
N ILE A 488 -3.80 3.21 34.18
CA ILE A 488 -2.99 1.98 34.28
C ILE A 488 -3.45 0.94 33.27
N LEU A 489 -4.76 0.76 33.10
CA LEU A 489 -5.31 -0.19 32.12
C LEU A 489 -4.84 0.16 30.70
N ASN A 490 -4.82 1.45 30.36
CA ASN A 490 -4.33 1.92 29.06
C ASN A 490 -2.81 1.71 28.89
N ASN A 491 -2.02 1.98 29.93
CA ASN A 491 -0.55 1.82 29.90
C ASN A 491 -0.09 0.36 29.84
N ARG A 492 -0.85 -0.59 30.38
CA ARG A 492 -0.51 -2.02 30.27
C ARG A 492 -0.82 -2.59 28.88
N VAL A 493 -1.90 -2.16 28.24
CA VAL A 493 -2.25 -2.58 26.88
C VAL A 493 -1.23 -2.08 25.86
N SER A 494 -0.64 -0.90 26.08
CA SER A 494 0.51 -0.42 25.31
C SER A 494 1.78 -1.19 25.67
N ASN A 495 2.12 -1.39 26.94
CA ASN A 495 3.37 -2.06 27.33
C ASN A 495 3.48 -3.54 26.92
N VAL A 496 2.38 -4.30 26.84
CA VAL A 496 2.39 -5.68 26.29
C VAL A 496 2.60 -5.69 24.76
N LYS A 497 2.55 -4.53 24.09
CA LYS A 497 2.92 -4.34 22.68
C LYS A 497 4.27 -3.62 22.50
N VAL A 498 4.86 -3.05 23.55
CA VAL A 498 6.07 -2.20 23.51
C VAL A 498 7.33 -3.01 23.89
N TYR A 499 7.48 -4.19 23.28
CA TYR A 499 8.80 -4.81 23.06
C TYR A 499 9.45 -4.30 21.74
N LYS A 500 8.87 -3.29 21.10
CA LYS A 500 9.50 -2.52 20.01
C LYS A 500 9.55 -1.05 20.40
N ASN A 501 10.76 -0.54 20.59
CA ASN A 501 11.06 0.87 20.85
C ASN A 501 10.35 1.77 19.83
N GLN A 502 9.50 2.68 20.29
CA GLN A 502 8.99 3.81 19.51
C GLN A 502 9.19 5.06 20.35
N GLY A 503 10.04 5.96 19.87
CA GLY A 503 10.22 7.31 20.42
C GLY A 503 10.80 8.22 19.36
N THR A 504 11.82 7.76 18.64
CA THR A 504 12.34 8.44 17.45
C THR A 504 12.09 7.53 16.24
N ASP A 505 11.33 8.00 15.26
CA ASP A 505 11.26 7.33 13.96
C ASP A 505 12.58 7.62 13.22
N TRP A 506 13.58 6.81 13.54
CA TRP A 506 14.91 6.94 12.96
C TRP A 506 14.91 6.82 11.43
N ASN A 507 13.86 6.27 10.82
CA ASN A 507 13.71 6.31 9.36
C ASN A 507 13.43 7.72 8.87
N LYS A 508 12.61 8.50 9.60
CA LYS A 508 12.29 9.88 9.24
C LYS A 508 13.52 10.80 9.34
N GLU A 509 14.29 10.66 10.42
CA GLU A 509 15.55 11.38 10.58
C GLU A 509 16.57 11.02 9.48
N LEU A 510 16.60 9.75 9.09
CA LEU A 510 17.45 9.27 8.00
C LEU A 510 17.00 9.81 6.64
N GLU A 511 15.69 9.92 6.41
CA GLU A 511 15.11 10.53 5.22
C GLU A 511 15.49 12.01 5.11
N ILE A 512 15.44 12.78 6.20
CA ILE A 512 15.86 14.19 6.23
C ILE A 512 17.34 14.33 5.84
N ALA A 513 18.22 13.52 6.45
CA ALA A 513 19.65 13.53 6.13
C ALA A 513 19.91 13.17 4.66
N ILE A 514 19.19 12.16 4.12
CA ILE A 514 19.30 11.74 2.73
C ILE A 514 18.84 12.83 1.76
N ASP A 515 17.70 13.47 2.03
CA ASP A 515 17.16 14.55 1.20
C ASP A 515 18.12 15.74 1.13
N TYR A 516 18.69 16.14 2.28
CA TYR A 516 19.72 17.17 2.34
C TYR A 516 20.94 16.83 1.46
N LEU A 517 21.49 15.62 1.60
CA LEU A 517 22.65 15.19 0.80
C LEU A 517 22.31 15.12 -0.69
N TRP A 518 21.08 14.74 -1.03
CA TRP A 518 20.60 14.67 -2.39
C TRP A 518 20.52 16.06 -3.04
N LYS A 519 19.83 17.01 -2.39
CA LYS A 519 19.65 18.40 -2.87
C LYS A 519 20.97 19.13 -3.10
N ASN A 520 21.96 18.86 -2.25
CA ASN A 520 23.28 19.49 -2.34
C ASN A 520 24.27 18.71 -3.21
N ASN A 521 23.81 17.69 -3.93
CA ASN A 521 24.65 16.82 -4.76
C ASN A 521 25.87 16.23 -4.01
N ILE A 522 25.70 15.89 -2.73
CA ILE A 522 26.72 15.26 -1.88
C ILE A 522 26.56 13.74 -1.95
N ASN A 523 27.67 12.98 -2.03
CA ASN A 523 27.64 11.52 -2.04
C ASN A 523 26.90 10.96 -0.81
N ILE A 524 25.87 10.15 -1.01
CA ILE A 524 25.14 9.47 0.06
C ILE A 524 25.97 8.27 0.51
N ASN A 525 26.60 8.41 1.66
CA ASN A 525 27.33 7.36 2.35
C ASN A 525 27.23 7.59 3.86
N GLN A 526 27.63 6.59 4.65
CA GLN A 526 27.55 6.62 6.11
C GLN A 526 28.24 7.85 6.71
N LEU A 527 29.45 8.17 6.23
CA LEU A 527 30.23 9.32 6.71
C LEU A 527 29.46 10.63 6.52
N ASN A 528 28.93 10.85 5.31
CA ASN A 528 28.21 12.09 4.98
C ASN A 528 26.85 12.17 5.66
N ILE A 529 26.18 11.04 5.93
CA ILE A 529 24.95 11.01 6.73
C ILE A 529 25.27 11.44 8.17
N CYS A 530 26.32 10.90 8.78
CA CYS A 530 26.72 11.30 10.12
C CYS A 530 27.16 12.76 10.20
N LYS A 531 27.77 13.31 9.14
CA LYS A 531 28.13 14.74 9.05
C LYS A 531 26.92 15.68 9.03
N THR A 532 25.70 15.20 8.74
CA THR A 532 24.49 16.04 8.83
C THR A 532 24.12 16.40 10.28
N GLY A 533 24.68 15.71 11.29
CA GLY A 533 24.35 15.90 12.70
C GLY A 533 23.04 15.24 13.14
N VAL A 534 22.22 14.77 12.20
CA VAL A 534 20.89 14.19 12.46
C VAL A 534 20.97 12.76 13.01
N ILE A 535 21.97 11.97 12.59
CA ILE A 535 22.16 10.57 13.00
C ILE A 535 23.60 10.32 13.41
N THR A 536 23.80 9.85 14.64
CA THR A 536 25.12 9.44 15.11
C THR A 536 25.53 8.08 14.53
N LEU A 537 26.84 7.83 14.45
CA LEU A 537 27.39 6.57 13.96
C LEU A 537 26.87 5.34 14.73
N HIS A 538 26.68 5.49 16.03
CA HIS A 538 26.15 4.43 16.89
C HIS A 538 24.71 4.06 16.47
N TYR A 539 23.82 5.05 16.34
CA TYR A 539 22.43 4.82 15.95
C TYR A 539 22.29 4.23 14.55
N TYR A 540 23.14 4.65 13.62
CA TYR A 540 23.19 4.10 12.27
C TYR A 540 23.42 2.58 12.27
N LYS A 541 24.37 2.10 13.07
CA LYS A 541 24.72 0.68 13.19
C LYS A 541 23.64 -0.12 13.92
N VAL A 542 23.21 0.37 15.09
CA VAL A 542 22.24 -0.35 15.95
C VAL A 542 20.89 -0.57 15.25
N ASN A 543 20.46 0.36 14.40
CA ASN A 543 19.20 0.26 13.67
C ASN A 543 19.31 -0.45 12.29
N GLY A 544 20.48 -1.00 11.93
CA GLY A 544 20.65 -1.75 10.69
C GLY A 544 20.40 -0.93 9.40
N MET A 545 20.75 0.37 9.41
CA MET A 545 20.46 1.29 8.31
C MET A 545 21.30 1.06 7.05
N GLU A 546 22.38 0.28 7.16
CA GLU A 546 23.35 -0.01 6.10
C GLU A 546 22.69 -0.52 4.81
N GLY A 547 21.74 -1.45 4.94
CA GLY A 547 21.03 -2.02 3.80
C GLY A 547 20.16 -1.01 3.06
N PHE A 548 19.61 -0.02 3.77
CA PHE A 548 18.84 1.06 3.16
C PHE A 548 19.74 2.09 2.50
N VAL A 549 20.77 2.57 3.20
CA VAL A 549 21.72 3.55 2.66
C VAL A 549 22.50 3.01 1.47
N ALA A 550 22.85 1.72 1.47
CA ALA A 550 23.47 1.09 0.30
C ALA A 550 22.57 1.15 -0.95
N LYS A 551 21.25 1.01 -0.80
CA LYS A 551 20.29 1.13 -1.91
C LYS A 551 20.14 2.57 -2.38
N VAL A 552 19.98 3.51 -1.45
CA VAL A 552 19.86 4.93 -1.79
C VAL A 552 21.14 5.43 -2.47
N ARG A 553 22.31 4.98 -2.02
CA ARG A 553 23.59 5.23 -2.70
C ARG A 553 23.59 4.68 -4.13
N LYS A 554 23.14 3.44 -4.35
CA LYS A 554 23.00 2.87 -5.70
C LYS A 554 22.03 3.68 -6.57
N LEU A 555 20.94 4.19 -5.98
CA LEU A 555 19.99 5.05 -6.67
C LEU A 555 20.61 6.40 -7.04
N GLN A 556 21.29 7.08 -6.12
CA GLN A 556 21.97 8.35 -6.39
C GLN A 556 23.00 8.19 -7.51
N GLN A 557 23.78 7.09 -7.46
CA GLN A 557 24.68 6.75 -8.54
C GLN A 557 23.92 6.54 -9.85
N TYR A 558 22.83 5.78 -9.86
CA TYR A 558 22.00 5.60 -11.05
C TYR A 558 21.48 6.93 -11.62
N MET A 559 21.04 7.85 -10.76
CA MET A 559 20.47 9.13 -11.19
C MET A 559 21.49 10.07 -11.80
N ARG A 560 22.63 10.26 -11.13
CA ARG A 560 23.75 11.03 -11.70
C ARG A 560 24.20 10.47 -13.04
N ARG A 561 24.13 9.15 -13.19
CA ARG A 561 24.45 8.50 -14.46
C ARG A 561 23.39 8.76 -15.53
N LEU A 562 22.11 8.81 -15.17
CA LEU A 562 21.03 9.13 -16.11
C LEU A 562 21.13 10.59 -16.55
N GLU A 563 21.30 11.50 -15.61
CA GLU A 563 21.49 12.93 -15.85
C GLU A 563 22.72 13.18 -16.74
N TYR A 564 23.85 12.54 -16.44
CA TYR A 564 25.02 12.57 -17.31
C TYR A 564 24.68 12.08 -18.72
N ASN A 565 24.00 10.94 -18.87
CA ASN A 565 23.61 10.43 -20.19
C ASN A 565 22.69 11.40 -20.95
N ILE A 566 21.75 12.07 -20.27
CA ILE A 566 20.84 13.04 -20.88
C ILE A 566 21.63 14.27 -21.34
N ASN A 567 22.46 14.85 -20.47
CA ASN A 567 23.28 16.01 -20.80
C ASN A 567 24.24 15.70 -21.96
N MET A 568 24.82 14.50 -21.96
CA MET A 568 25.66 14.03 -23.05
C MET A 568 24.90 13.88 -24.37
N LYS A 569 23.68 13.34 -24.34
CA LYS A 569 22.83 13.25 -25.54
C LYS A 569 22.51 14.65 -26.09
N ILE A 570 22.16 15.59 -25.22
CA ILE A 570 21.89 16.98 -25.61
C ILE A 570 23.14 17.62 -26.26
N GLN A 571 24.30 17.52 -25.60
CA GLN A 571 25.56 18.05 -26.12
C GLN A 571 25.93 17.44 -27.48
N ILE A 572 25.76 16.13 -27.63
CA ILE A 572 26.05 15.42 -28.88
C ILE A 572 25.08 15.82 -29.98
N SER A 573 23.77 15.91 -29.69
CA SER A 573 22.78 16.35 -30.67
C SER A 573 23.05 17.78 -31.14
N SER A 574 23.28 18.74 -30.23
CA SER A 574 23.61 20.12 -30.61
C SER A 574 24.94 20.23 -31.38
N TYR A 575 25.92 19.40 -31.08
CA TYR A 575 27.17 19.37 -31.84
C TYR A 575 26.97 18.78 -33.24
N ILE A 576 26.18 17.71 -33.38
CA ILE A 576 25.86 17.11 -34.69
C ILE A 576 25.07 18.07 -35.57
N GLU A 577 24.19 18.88 -34.98
CA GLU A 577 23.42 19.91 -35.69
C GLU A 577 24.29 21.09 -36.15
N SER A 578 25.31 21.46 -35.37
CA SER A 578 26.17 22.62 -35.68
C SER A 578 27.35 22.31 -36.59
N ILE A 579 27.77 21.04 -36.68
CA ILE A 579 28.95 20.67 -37.47
C ILE A 579 28.65 20.56 -38.97
N ASN A 580 29.54 21.13 -39.78
CA ASN A 580 29.51 21.04 -41.24
C ASN A 580 30.72 20.23 -41.74
N CYS A 581 30.75 18.92 -41.46
CA CYS A 581 31.84 18.04 -41.93
C CYS A 581 31.33 16.99 -42.92
N THR A 582 32.21 16.55 -43.82
CA THR A 582 31.90 15.55 -44.86
C THR A 582 31.59 14.18 -44.27
N ARG A 583 32.32 13.78 -43.23
CA ARG A 583 32.11 12.55 -42.49
C ARG A 583 32.42 12.76 -41.02
N LEU A 584 31.46 12.45 -40.16
CA LEU A 584 31.63 12.43 -38.72
C LEU A 584 32.09 11.04 -38.30
N THR A 585 33.14 10.96 -37.48
CA THR A 585 33.62 9.71 -36.90
C THR A 585 33.49 9.76 -35.39
N LEU A 586 33.40 8.58 -34.75
CA LEU A 586 33.34 8.50 -33.29
C LEU A 586 34.55 9.17 -32.63
N LYS A 587 35.75 8.96 -33.19
CA LYS A 587 37.00 9.57 -32.72
C LYS A 587 36.94 11.10 -32.79
N LYS A 588 36.45 11.67 -33.90
CA LYS A 588 36.30 13.12 -34.07
C LYS A 588 35.30 13.71 -33.08
N LEU A 589 34.11 13.12 -33.00
CA LEU A 589 33.06 13.55 -32.06
C LEU A 589 33.59 13.54 -30.60
N CYS A 590 34.27 12.47 -30.20
CA CYS A 590 34.85 12.36 -28.87
C CYS A 590 35.97 13.37 -28.60
N SER A 591 36.82 13.62 -29.59
CA SER A 591 37.89 14.63 -29.51
C SER A 591 37.31 16.03 -29.31
N ASP A 592 36.36 16.42 -30.15
CA ASP A 592 35.83 17.78 -30.19
C ASP A 592 35.00 18.11 -28.95
N LEU A 593 34.26 17.13 -28.41
CA LEU A 593 33.49 17.28 -27.18
C LEU A 593 34.30 16.96 -25.90
N LYS A 594 35.58 16.60 -26.02
CA LYS A 594 36.45 16.15 -24.92
C LYS A 594 35.83 15.00 -24.11
N ILE A 595 35.18 14.07 -24.79
CA ILE A 595 34.51 12.90 -24.20
C ILE A 595 35.46 11.70 -24.25
N SER A 596 35.77 11.12 -23.10
CA SER A 596 36.41 9.79 -23.02
C SER A 596 35.35 8.69 -22.95
N LEU A 597 35.27 7.84 -23.99
CA LEU A 597 34.41 6.64 -24.02
C LEU A 597 35.01 5.43 -23.28
N ASP A 598 36.33 5.44 -23.07
CA ASP A 598 37.06 4.34 -22.42
C ASP A 598 37.04 4.44 -20.90
N ASN A 599 36.61 5.58 -20.34
CA ASN A 599 36.43 5.72 -18.90
C ASN A 599 35.35 4.71 -18.43
N PRO A 600 35.61 3.80 -17.48
CA PRO A 600 34.63 2.81 -17.00
C PRO A 600 33.35 3.43 -16.42
N LYS A 601 33.37 4.73 -16.07
CA LYS A 601 32.16 5.48 -15.71
C LYS A 601 31.26 5.81 -16.92
N ASN A 602 31.87 5.91 -18.10
CA ASN A 602 31.30 6.30 -19.40
C ASN A 602 31.18 5.13 -20.40
N SER A 603 31.89 4.01 -20.19
CA SER A 603 31.90 2.85 -21.09
C SER A 603 30.60 2.05 -20.96
N ARG A 604 29.52 2.62 -21.50
CA ARG A 604 28.22 1.95 -21.52
C ARG A 604 27.80 1.62 -22.93
N VAL A 605 27.53 0.34 -23.12
CA VAL A 605 27.06 -0.27 -24.36
C VAL A 605 25.88 0.53 -24.95
N GLY A 606 24.93 0.97 -24.12
CA GLY A 606 23.76 1.73 -24.56
C GLY A 606 24.06 3.14 -25.10
N LEU A 607 24.87 3.93 -24.39
CA LEU A 607 25.22 5.29 -24.84
C LEU A 607 26.10 5.22 -26.08
N LYS A 608 27.14 4.36 -26.08
CA LYS A 608 28.01 4.16 -27.25
C LYS A 608 27.21 3.73 -28.48
N LYS A 609 26.29 2.78 -28.34
CA LYS A 609 25.40 2.33 -29.43
C LYS A 609 24.52 3.47 -29.94
N TRP A 610 23.95 4.28 -29.04
CA TRP A 610 23.16 5.45 -29.43
C TRP A 610 24.00 6.49 -30.19
N ILE A 611 25.22 6.78 -29.72
CA ILE A 611 26.14 7.73 -30.40
C ILE A 611 26.49 7.23 -31.80
N ILE A 612 26.82 5.94 -31.94
CA ILE A 612 27.11 5.34 -33.25
C ILE A 612 25.92 5.51 -34.20
N ASN A 613 24.70 5.22 -33.73
CA ASN A 613 23.50 5.42 -34.53
C ASN A 613 23.29 6.88 -34.97
N GLN A 614 23.54 7.86 -34.09
CA GLN A 614 23.46 9.28 -34.45
C GLN A 614 24.52 9.68 -35.51
N ILE A 615 25.74 9.16 -35.38
CA ILE A 615 26.80 9.37 -36.36
C ILE A 615 26.42 8.76 -37.72
N ASP A 616 25.87 7.56 -37.73
CA ASP A 616 25.43 6.89 -38.96
C ASP A 616 24.30 7.65 -39.63
N GLN A 617 23.30 8.13 -38.86
CA GLN A 617 22.22 8.98 -39.36
C GLN A 617 22.76 10.29 -39.97
N TYR A 618 23.68 10.98 -39.29
CA TYR A 618 24.31 12.19 -39.81
C TYR A 618 25.07 11.91 -41.12
N ASN A 619 25.90 10.87 -41.15
CA ASN A 619 26.71 10.52 -42.32
C ASN A 619 25.86 10.13 -43.52
N ASN A 620 24.77 9.39 -43.30
CA ASN A 620 23.82 9.05 -44.35
C ASN A 620 23.14 10.32 -44.90
N LYS A 621 22.63 11.18 -44.02
CA LYS A 621 22.03 12.46 -44.43
C LYS A 621 23.03 13.30 -45.25
N ARG A 622 24.28 13.37 -44.81
CA ARG A 622 25.34 14.12 -45.51
C ARG A 622 25.70 13.50 -46.86
N LYS A 623 25.80 12.17 -46.94
CA LYS A 623 25.99 11.44 -48.21
C LYS A 623 24.90 11.80 -49.20
N PHE A 624 23.63 11.77 -48.78
CA PHE A 624 22.49 12.16 -49.63
C PHE A 624 22.58 13.63 -50.07
N THR A 625 22.92 14.56 -49.17
CA THR A 625 23.08 15.98 -49.53
C THR A 625 24.19 16.19 -50.56
N ILE A 626 25.35 15.56 -50.39
CA ILE A 626 26.47 15.66 -51.34
C ILE A 626 26.10 15.02 -52.68
N GLN A 627 25.45 13.85 -52.68
CA GLN A 627 24.97 13.21 -53.90
C GLN A 627 23.98 14.11 -54.63
N TYR A 628 23.04 14.73 -53.92
CA TYR A 628 22.09 15.68 -54.51
C TYR A 628 22.78 16.90 -55.12
N GLN A 629 23.77 17.49 -54.43
CA GLN A 629 24.57 18.59 -54.97
C GLN A 629 25.33 18.20 -56.23
N HIS A 630 25.96 17.02 -56.25
CA HIS A 630 26.65 16.52 -57.44
C HIS A 630 25.68 16.22 -58.58
N LYS A 631 24.49 15.67 -58.32
CA LYS A 631 23.46 15.47 -59.34
C LYS A 631 23.08 16.79 -60.00
N LYS A 632 22.86 17.84 -59.21
CA LYS A 632 22.57 19.18 -59.72
C LYS A 632 23.72 19.72 -60.57
N GLN A 633 24.97 19.60 -60.11
CA GLN A 633 26.14 20.04 -60.89
C GLN A 633 26.32 19.25 -62.19
N ILE A 634 26.06 17.94 -62.18
CA ILE A 634 26.08 17.08 -63.37
C ILE A 634 25.05 17.57 -64.39
N GLU A 635 23.83 17.85 -63.93
CA GLU A 635 22.76 18.38 -64.77
C GLU A 635 23.15 19.75 -65.36
N ASP A 636 23.65 20.68 -64.54
CA ASP A 636 24.12 21.99 -64.97
C ASP A 636 25.21 21.86 -66.06
N ILE A 637 26.19 20.98 -65.86
CA ILE A 637 27.27 20.70 -66.84
C ILE A 637 26.70 20.13 -68.14
N ILE A 638 25.79 19.17 -68.08
CA ILE A 638 25.22 18.54 -69.28
C ILE A 638 24.40 19.56 -70.07
N VAL A 639 23.59 20.37 -69.39
CA VAL A 639 22.78 21.44 -70.01
C VAL A 639 23.67 22.48 -70.70
N GLU A 640 24.73 22.91 -70.03
CA GLU A 640 25.69 23.88 -70.58
C GLU A 640 26.41 23.31 -71.81
N SER A 641 26.92 22.08 -71.73
CA SER A 641 27.59 21.44 -72.87
C SER A 641 26.64 21.19 -74.04
N PHE A 642 25.38 20.80 -73.77
CA PHE A 642 24.36 20.63 -74.79
C PHE A 642 24.09 21.94 -75.55
N LYS A 643 23.95 23.07 -74.83
CA LYS A 643 23.81 24.41 -75.43
C LYS A 643 24.98 24.79 -76.34
N ASN A 644 26.18 24.29 -76.02
CA ASN A 644 27.40 24.53 -76.80
C ASN A 644 27.62 23.49 -77.92
N GLY A 645 26.69 22.54 -78.13
CA GLY A 645 26.83 21.49 -79.15
C GLY A 645 27.88 20.41 -78.81
N ILE A 646 28.29 20.29 -77.55
CA ILE A 646 29.32 19.34 -77.09
C ILE A 646 28.64 18.16 -76.41
N ARG A 647 28.84 16.94 -76.93
CA ARG A 647 28.36 15.73 -76.26
C ARG A 647 29.33 15.26 -75.17
N GLU A 648 28.90 15.36 -73.92
CA GLU A 648 29.72 14.95 -72.78
C GLU A 648 29.77 13.43 -72.58
N SER A 649 30.96 12.91 -72.26
CA SER A 649 31.14 11.55 -71.74
C SER A 649 31.13 11.55 -70.20
N ILE A 650 30.79 10.42 -69.56
CA ILE A 650 30.82 10.28 -68.08
C ILE A 650 32.20 10.67 -67.51
N ARG A 651 33.28 10.33 -68.23
CA ARG A 651 34.66 10.70 -67.89
C ARG A 651 34.84 12.22 -67.92
N SER A 652 34.39 12.87 -68.99
CA SER A 652 34.47 14.33 -69.14
C SER A 652 33.68 15.07 -68.04
N ILE A 653 32.47 14.62 -67.72
CA ILE A 653 31.66 15.19 -66.62
C ILE A 653 32.37 15.00 -65.27
N SER A 654 32.95 13.83 -65.02
CA SER A 654 33.71 13.58 -63.79
C SER A 654 34.89 14.55 -63.64
N LEU A 655 35.60 14.84 -64.73
CA LEU A 655 36.69 15.84 -64.76
C LEU A 655 36.16 17.26 -64.54
N LYS A 656 35.04 17.64 -65.16
CA LYS A 656 34.42 18.98 -64.99
C LYS A 656 33.89 19.23 -63.58
N LEU A 657 33.48 18.17 -62.85
CA LEU A 657 33.19 18.27 -61.41
C LEU A 657 34.44 18.49 -60.54
N SER A 658 35.62 18.62 -61.15
CA SER A 658 36.92 18.63 -60.46
C SER A 658 37.11 17.40 -59.58
N LYS A 659 36.66 16.24 -60.06
CA LYS A 659 36.83 14.94 -59.41
C LYS A 659 37.72 14.05 -60.28
N GLY A 660 38.21 12.95 -59.70
CA GLY A 660 38.97 11.94 -60.46
C GLY A 660 38.13 11.38 -61.60
N GLU A 661 38.78 10.96 -62.68
CA GLU A 661 38.13 10.57 -63.95
C GLU A 661 37.08 9.45 -63.81
N HIS A 662 37.22 8.60 -62.80
CA HIS A 662 36.31 7.49 -62.48
C HIS A 662 35.34 7.81 -61.32
N TYR A 663 35.18 9.07 -60.93
CA TYR A 663 34.40 9.44 -59.75
C TYR A 663 32.92 9.04 -59.86
N ILE A 664 32.27 9.40 -60.98
CA ILE A 664 30.85 9.07 -61.20
C ILE A 664 30.66 7.56 -61.30
N GLU A 665 31.59 6.85 -61.97
CA GLU A 665 31.53 5.40 -62.15
C GLU A 665 31.61 4.62 -60.83
N ARG A 666 32.31 5.16 -59.83
CA ARG A 666 32.42 4.57 -58.49
C ARG A 666 31.18 4.75 -57.62
N SER A 667 30.22 5.59 -58.01
CA SER A 667 28.95 5.76 -57.31
C SER A 667 27.80 5.29 -58.21
N PRO A 668 27.25 4.08 -57.97
CA PRO A 668 26.15 3.55 -58.77
C PRO A 668 24.98 4.54 -58.93
N GLU A 669 24.64 5.26 -57.85
CA GLU A 669 23.53 6.21 -57.86
C GLU A 669 23.79 7.48 -58.70
N LEU A 670 25.05 7.91 -58.83
CA LEU A 670 25.43 9.02 -59.70
C LEU A 670 25.58 8.57 -61.15
N LEU A 671 26.14 7.38 -61.37
CA LEU A 671 26.31 6.78 -62.70
C LEU A 671 24.97 6.60 -63.41
N GLU A 672 23.99 6.00 -62.72
CA GLU A 672 22.65 5.79 -63.25
C GLU A 672 21.97 7.13 -63.58
N PHE A 673 22.02 8.10 -62.65
CA PHE A 673 21.47 9.44 -62.87
C PHE A 673 22.11 10.14 -64.08
N THR A 674 23.44 10.09 -64.19
CA THR A 674 24.19 10.72 -65.28
C THR A 674 23.81 10.13 -66.63
N ARG A 675 23.69 8.80 -66.72
CA ARG A 675 23.25 8.12 -67.95
C ARG A 675 21.85 8.54 -68.37
N ASN A 676 20.92 8.64 -67.41
CA ASN A 676 19.55 9.05 -67.70
C ASN A 676 19.48 10.48 -68.23
N ILE A 677 20.21 11.42 -67.62
CA ILE A 677 20.26 12.83 -68.09
C ILE A 677 20.95 12.91 -69.46
N ILE A 678 22.09 12.24 -69.69
CA ILE A 678 22.73 12.23 -71.01
C ILE A 678 21.77 11.69 -72.08
N ASN A 679 21.11 10.57 -71.81
CA ASN A 679 20.15 10.03 -72.77
C ASN A 679 19.03 11.04 -73.03
N GLN A 680 18.44 11.64 -71.99
CA GLN A 680 17.36 12.63 -72.13
C GLN A 680 17.71 13.84 -73.02
N TYR A 681 18.95 14.34 -72.98
CA TYR A 681 19.35 15.52 -73.78
C TYR A 681 19.92 15.18 -75.17
N TYR A 682 20.43 13.96 -75.38
CA TYR A 682 21.12 13.58 -76.63
C TYR A 682 20.44 12.44 -77.41
N SER A 683 19.28 11.95 -76.96
CA SER A 683 18.36 11.14 -77.76
C SER A 683 17.41 12.04 -78.54
#